data_AF-A0A7X3U3P9-F1
#
_entry.id   AF-A0A7X3U3P9-F1
#
_cell.length_a   1.000
_cell.length_b   1.000
_cell.length_c   1.000
_cell.angle_alpha   90.00
_cell.angle_beta   90.00
_cell.angle_gamma   90.00
#
_symmetry.space_group_name_H-M   'P 1'
#
loop_
_entity.id
_entity.type
_entity.pdbx_description
1 polymer ?
#
loop_
_entity_poly.entity_id
_entity_poly.type
_entity_poly.pdbx_seq_one_letter_code
_entity_poly.pdbx_strand_id
1 'polypeptide(L)'
;MLIFISSVMTDTLAQARTISTQAVESLELGRPWAFEYTPASSEAPSEGYLRKVAEADFVIWLVGSETTVPVVDEINQCLASERRLLVFKLPCSHRDERTERLLERVGAVTKWRNVEDIDQLADHIREALLDEIVRALRQAVHPSRKNRLEELRSLSIASCKASWQALGVPEPVAANLATDTRVGNTLIIPPAGLHIVEGDLGAGKTLAAQRLFQTAAQHATEDSSQSFPVFIKASRLTVPLSDHIAQDCKGYADPYTQGVFVIVDGIDERGLREGNTILQEALAYVGANAQATVVLTTRPLPGLDASVQRSSIPPLSDGQLVELLSNISGVELGEGHIQGWSHFMSDASKNPLLSILFGLKIKDNPEFVYSSRNRLLKELADDFVKQVAESSEELDPLLHAIAIRVTNAGAPVPLVEVDRRRSRQDLVLGSRLITASSGAVDFALPVLREWYAARAILEGTIAIEDLKYKSDRWVAPLAIALDEGDRQFREAALEFLTANDPGLASLVLHELKPSWPYTAEEEAEPPSSLSTPEDAGRQILGALQHWAEGLGVLYETAGPVTETGDTKPLMVGVRGRYVMTLWYEGPEQRPPLASVDVAEALANPPQGWSYRARDVPPSEAWPWIIAKEDLAREMDRALDHGMLARLSEVGVKELCWEIALKLGAVPSNEDSTLRLDEVLQSLSELVFNGTGGVYLNDTEYAVSDLQAIESHLRGLQSSGQLHLHPPWPASGISHGLGPPLSHRDPQDLLLHTNEVFAGALEIYRQVVERGLPHLSPRLRLYSLMPVNIEGHLVTPKGENLVENPPVISWRPRIVPIGQGNTVSLKLKDDQGETVSGEEFFRRETEAYRRIRGDEAGYPRLFSVSARASEFFFEKRPASILALSWLKDELKDLDFSK
;
A
#
# COMPACT_ATOMS: atom_id res chain seq x y z
N MET A 1 11.50 -32.37 33.93
CA MET A 1 12.24 -32.71 32.70
C MET A 1 12.08 -34.18 32.43
N LEU A 2 11.70 -34.56 31.20
CA LEU A 2 11.63 -35.93 30.74
C LEU A 2 13.04 -36.40 30.34
N ILE A 3 13.52 -37.47 30.95
CA ILE A 3 14.86 -38.02 30.67
C ILE A 3 14.72 -39.43 30.14
N PHE A 4 15.04 -39.63 28.86
CA PHE A 4 14.96 -40.93 28.20
C PHE A 4 16.25 -41.73 28.46
N ILE A 5 16.14 -42.95 28.97
CA ILE A 5 17.27 -43.84 29.23
C ILE A 5 17.31 -44.94 28.16
N SER A 6 18.29 -44.84 27.27
CA SER A 6 18.55 -45.76 26.16
C SER A 6 19.67 -46.75 26.51
N SER A 7 19.41 -48.05 26.35
CA SER A 7 20.39 -49.13 26.51
C SER A 7 19.87 -50.43 25.89
N VAL A 8 20.75 -51.40 25.62
CA VAL A 8 20.30 -52.73 25.20
C VAL A 8 19.64 -53.47 26.37
N MET A 9 18.48 -54.08 26.11
CA MET A 9 17.72 -54.86 27.09
C MET A 9 18.39 -56.23 27.33
N THR A 10 19.46 -56.22 28.13
CA THR A 10 20.15 -57.41 28.65
C THR A 10 20.16 -57.41 30.18
N ASP A 11 20.29 -58.59 30.78
CA ASP A 11 20.44 -58.76 32.23
C ASP A 11 21.69 -58.02 32.76
N THR A 12 22.75 -57.97 31.95
CA THR A 12 24.00 -57.27 32.28
C THR A 12 23.85 -55.76 32.41
N LEU A 13 22.86 -55.17 31.72
CA LEU A 13 22.61 -53.72 31.73
C LEU A 13 21.40 -53.32 32.61
N ALA A 14 20.66 -54.30 33.13
CA ALA A 14 19.50 -54.05 33.99
C ALA A 14 19.88 -53.27 35.26
N GLN A 15 21.00 -53.64 35.90
CA GLN A 15 21.52 -52.92 37.07
C GLN A 15 21.87 -51.47 36.73
N ALA A 16 22.53 -51.23 35.59
CA ALA A 16 22.89 -49.88 35.15
C ALA A 16 21.64 -49.02 34.86
N ARG A 17 20.60 -49.59 34.26
CA ARG A 17 19.30 -48.92 34.06
C ARG A 17 18.65 -48.55 35.38
N THR A 18 18.56 -49.48 36.33
CA THR A 18 17.98 -49.22 37.66
C THR A 18 18.72 -48.08 38.37
N ILE A 19 20.06 -48.12 38.37
CA ILE A 19 20.90 -47.06 38.95
C ILE A 19 20.64 -45.71 38.26
N SER A 20 20.53 -45.71 36.93
CA SER A 20 20.28 -44.49 36.15
C SER A 20 18.90 -43.89 36.44
N THR A 21 17.86 -44.72 36.51
CA THR A 21 16.50 -44.31 36.86
C THR A 21 16.47 -43.68 38.25
N GLN A 22 17.06 -44.34 39.25
CA GLN A 22 17.13 -43.82 40.63
C GLN A 22 17.94 -42.53 40.72
N ALA A 23 19.04 -42.41 39.97
CA ALA A 23 19.85 -41.19 39.92
C ALA A 23 19.04 -40.02 39.35
N VAL A 24 18.24 -40.25 38.31
CA VAL A 24 17.35 -39.23 37.72
C VAL A 24 16.24 -38.83 38.70
N GLU A 25 15.59 -39.79 39.36
CA GLU A 25 14.52 -39.52 40.34
C GLU A 25 15.03 -38.72 41.54
N SER A 26 16.27 -38.96 41.97
CA SER A 26 16.90 -38.26 43.10
C SER A 26 17.11 -36.76 42.87
N LEU A 27 17.01 -36.27 41.63
CA LEU A 27 17.21 -34.86 41.29
C LEU A 27 15.95 -33.99 41.47
N GLU A 28 14.81 -34.55 41.90
CA GLU A 28 13.47 -33.93 42.08
C GLU A 28 12.86 -33.26 40.83
N LEU A 29 13.68 -32.84 39.86
CA LEU A 29 13.30 -32.17 38.61
C LEU A 29 13.26 -33.14 37.41
N GLY A 30 13.78 -34.36 37.56
CA GLY A 30 13.88 -35.38 36.52
C GLY A 30 12.77 -36.43 36.62
N ARG A 31 12.13 -36.75 35.51
CA ARG A 31 11.24 -37.91 35.36
C ARG A 31 11.91 -38.90 34.41
N PRO A 32 12.41 -40.05 34.89
CA PRO A 32 13.03 -41.02 34.01
C PRO A 32 11.98 -41.69 33.14
N TRP A 33 12.36 -41.99 31.91
CA TRP A 33 11.60 -42.85 31.01
C TRP A 33 12.53 -43.96 30.55
N ALA A 34 12.21 -45.20 30.91
CA ALA A 34 12.87 -46.39 30.40
C ALA A 34 11.79 -47.44 30.10
N PHE A 35 12.00 -48.21 29.04
CA PHE A 35 11.01 -49.13 28.49
C PHE A 35 10.44 -50.12 29.51
N GLU A 36 11.26 -50.60 30.45
CA GLU A 36 10.88 -51.61 31.46
C GLU A 36 9.91 -51.07 32.53
N TYR A 37 9.74 -49.74 32.65
CA TYR A 37 8.91 -49.10 33.68
C TYR A 37 7.66 -48.41 33.11
N THR A 38 7.38 -48.59 31.81
CA THR A 38 6.16 -48.02 31.21
C THR A 38 4.94 -48.92 31.45
N PRO A 39 3.78 -48.36 31.84
CA PRO A 39 2.53 -49.12 31.91
C PRO A 39 2.11 -49.61 30.52
N ALA A 40 1.28 -50.66 30.45
CA ALA A 40 0.77 -51.20 29.19
C ALA A 40 0.12 -50.09 28.34
N SER A 41 0.52 -50.02 27.06
CA SER A 41 0.03 -49.04 26.08
C SER A 41 -0.63 -49.74 24.90
N SER A 42 -1.63 -49.10 24.30
CA SER A 42 -2.30 -49.56 23.07
C SER A 42 -1.54 -49.20 21.79
N GLU A 43 -0.44 -48.46 21.89
CA GLU A 43 0.39 -48.05 20.75
C GLU A 43 1.33 -49.17 20.30
N ALA A 44 1.62 -49.23 19.00
CA ALA A 44 2.58 -50.18 18.44
C ALA A 44 3.97 -49.96 19.08
N PRO A 45 4.63 -51.02 19.60
CA PRO A 45 5.92 -50.89 20.28
C PRO A 45 7.02 -50.24 19.45
N SER A 46 6.92 -50.22 18.12
CA SER A 46 7.92 -49.65 17.21
C SER A 46 7.85 -48.12 17.07
N GLU A 47 6.72 -47.48 17.37
CA GLU A 47 6.52 -46.03 17.16
C GLU A 47 6.48 -45.25 18.48
N GLY A 48 6.03 -45.87 19.56
CA GLY A 48 5.82 -45.19 20.85
C GLY A 48 7.10 -44.69 21.53
N TYR A 49 8.23 -45.43 21.43
CA TYR A 49 9.48 -45.03 22.10
C TYR A 49 10.25 -43.96 21.33
N LEU A 50 10.28 -43.99 20.00
CA LEU A 50 10.96 -42.96 19.20
C LEU A 50 10.32 -41.58 19.37
N ARG A 51 8.99 -41.52 19.48
CA ARG A 51 8.29 -40.29 19.87
C ARG A 51 8.74 -39.80 21.25
N LYS A 52 8.93 -40.70 22.21
CA LYS A 52 9.41 -40.34 23.56
C LYS A 52 10.86 -39.88 23.57
N VAL A 53 11.71 -40.40 22.69
CA VAL A 53 13.05 -39.82 22.44
C VAL A 53 12.93 -38.40 21.90
N ALA A 54 12.05 -38.17 20.91
CA ALA A 54 11.84 -36.87 20.32
C ALA A 54 11.22 -35.85 21.30
N GLU A 55 10.46 -36.30 22.30
CA GLU A 55 9.87 -35.47 23.36
C GLU A 55 10.80 -35.24 24.57
N ALA A 56 11.88 -36.00 24.70
CA ALA A 56 12.75 -35.95 25.87
C ALA A 56 13.57 -34.65 25.92
N ASP A 57 13.74 -34.09 27.13
CA ASP A 57 14.63 -32.96 27.38
C ASP A 57 16.10 -33.40 27.33
N PHE A 58 16.37 -34.62 27.83
CA PHE A 58 17.67 -35.28 27.78
C PHE A 58 17.54 -36.74 27.40
N VAL A 59 18.54 -37.27 26.70
CA VAL A 59 18.68 -38.68 26.39
C VAL A 59 19.98 -39.18 27.03
N ILE A 60 19.90 -40.23 27.85
CA ILE A 60 21.04 -40.92 28.44
C ILE A 60 21.25 -42.21 27.67
N TRP A 61 22.43 -42.39 27.09
CA TRP A 61 22.83 -43.63 26.44
C TRP A 61 23.84 -44.40 27.28
N LEU A 62 23.45 -45.58 27.75
CA LEU A 62 24.31 -46.50 28.51
C LEU A 62 24.93 -47.53 27.56
N VAL A 63 26.25 -47.47 27.39
CA VAL A 63 26.97 -48.21 26.34
C VAL A 63 27.66 -49.45 26.91
N GLY A 64 27.05 -50.61 26.71
CA GLY A 64 27.60 -51.93 27.02
C GLY A 64 28.54 -52.48 25.93
N SER A 65 28.61 -53.81 25.82
CA SER A 65 29.43 -54.53 24.83
C SER A 65 28.82 -54.60 23.43
N GLU A 66 27.51 -54.33 23.29
CA GLU A 66 26.79 -54.40 22.01
C GLU A 66 25.69 -53.34 21.93
N THR A 67 25.18 -53.10 20.71
CA THR A 67 24.08 -52.17 20.46
C THR A 67 23.10 -52.77 19.46
N THR A 68 21.80 -52.74 19.76
CA THR A 68 20.75 -53.28 18.91
C THR A 68 20.20 -52.21 17.97
N VAL A 69 19.47 -52.63 16.92
CA VAL A 69 18.85 -51.72 15.96
C VAL A 69 17.91 -50.70 16.64
N PRO A 70 17.04 -51.07 17.60
CA PRO A 70 16.21 -50.08 18.31
C PRO A 70 17.02 -49.00 19.02
N VAL A 71 18.13 -49.35 19.67
CA VAL A 71 19.00 -48.36 20.32
C VAL A 71 19.69 -47.47 19.28
N VAL A 72 20.09 -48.01 18.12
CA VAL A 72 20.60 -47.20 17.01
C VAL A 72 19.55 -46.18 16.56
N ASP A 73 18.29 -46.61 16.44
CA ASP A 73 17.18 -45.75 16.01
C ASP A 73 16.86 -44.68 17.07
N GLU A 74 16.91 -45.02 18.36
CA GLU A 74 16.78 -44.06 19.47
C GLU A 74 17.86 -42.97 19.39
N ILE A 75 19.13 -43.35 19.21
CA ILE A 75 20.22 -42.38 19.13
C ILE A 75 20.13 -41.54 17.84
N ASN A 76 19.74 -42.14 16.72
CA ASN A 76 19.50 -41.39 15.48
C ASN A 76 18.36 -40.38 15.65
N GLN A 77 17.26 -40.77 16.29
CA GLN A 77 16.12 -39.89 16.56
C GLN A 77 16.50 -38.75 17.50
N CYS A 78 17.30 -39.03 18.52
CA CYS A 78 17.86 -38.03 19.43
C CYS A 78 18.66 -36.98 18.66
N LEU A 79 19.56 -37.41 17.77
CA LEU A 79 20.39 -36.52 16.95
C LEU A 79 19.54 -35.73 15.94
N ALA A 80 18.58 -36.38 15.28
CA ALA A 80 17.69 -35.74 14.31
C ALA A 80 16.76 -34.69 14.94
N SER A 81 16.40 -34.88 16.21
CA SER A 81 15.54 -33.95 16.97
C SER A 81 16.34 -32.95 17.81
N GLU A 82 17.67 -32.87 17.61
CA GLU A 82 18.61 -32.00 18.33
C GLU A 82 18.49 -32.08 19.87
N ARG A 83 18.22 -33.28 20.39
CA ARG A 83 18.09 -33.50 21.85
C ARG A 83 19.46 -33.62 22.51
N ARG A 84 19.51 -33.22 23.78
CA ARG A 84 20.74 -33.24 24.59
C ARG A 84 21.09 -34.69 24.95
N LEU A 85 22.13 -35.22 24.32
CA LEU A 85 22.59 -36.59 24.52
C LEU A 85 23.73 -36.66 25.56
N LEU A 86 23.62 -37.53 26.55
CA LEU A 86 24.65 -37.86 27.53
C LEU A 86 25.04 -39.33 27.37
N VAL A 87 26.34 -39.62 27.23
CA VAL A 87 26.83 -40.96 26.89
C VAL A 87 27.75 -41.49 27.99
N PHE A 88 27.44 -42.68 28.51
CA PHE A 88 28.21 -43.36 29.55
C PHE A 88 28.68 -44.73 29.06
N LYS A 89 30.00 -44.90 28.92
CA LYS A 89 30.64 -46.17 28.53
C LYS A 89 30.83 -47.04 29.76
N LEU A 90 30.10 -48.14 29.86
CA LEU A 90 30.16 -49.07 30.98
C LEU A 90 31.35 -50.05 30.84
N PRO A 91 31.84 -50.67 31.93
CA PRO A 91 32.93 -51.65 31.86
C PRO A 91 32.56 -52.85 30.98
N CYS A 92 33.38 -53.15 29.97
CA CYS A 92 33.29 -54.38 29.18
C CYS A 92 34.65 -54.73 28.58
N SER A 93 34.88 -56.02 28.30
CA SER A 93 36.15 -56.51 27.74
C SER A 93 36.32 -56.18 26.26
N HIS A 94 35.23 -56.12 25.49
CA HIS A 94 35.21 -55.81 24.07
C HIS A 94 33.84 -55.25 23.67
N ARG A 95 33.81 -54.28 22.74
CA ARG A 95 32.58 -53.76 22.12
C ARG A 95 32.48 -54.21 20.67
N ASP A 96 31.29 -54.58 20.23
CA ASP A 96 31.09 -55.00 18.85
C ASP A 96 31.32 -53.84 17.85
N GLU A 97 31.50 -54.20 16.58
CA GLU A 97 31.78 -53.24 15.52
C GLU A 97 30.65 -52.20 15.34
N ARG A 98 29.40 -52.59 15.63
CA ARG A 98 28.25 -51.69 15.49
C ARG A 98 28.24 -50.62 16.57
N THR A 99 28.51 -50.99 17.81
CA THR A 99 28.64 -50.08 18.94
C THR A 99 29.79 -49.11 18.73
N GLU A 100 30.96 -49.60 18.27
CA GLU A 100 32.11 -48.73 17.99
C GLU A 100 31.80 -47.72 16.87
N ARG A 101 31.17 -48.15 15.76
CA ARG A 101 30.75 -47.23 14.68
C ARG A 101 29.75 -46.17 15.15
N LEU A 102 28.79 -46.54 16.00
CA LEU A 102 27.82 -45.57 16.54
C LEU A 102 28.49 -44.60 17.52
N LEU A 103 29.39 -45.10 18.36
CA LEU A 103 30.20 -44.27 19.25
C LEU A 103 31.07 -43.28 18.48
N GLU A 104 31.77 -43.70 17.42
CA GLU A 104 32.55 -42.80 16.57
C GLU A 104 31.71 -41.67 15.99
N ARG A 105 30.51 -41.99 15.47
CA ARG A 105 29.56 -40.99 14.96
C ARG A 105 29.08 -40.03 16.04
N VAL A 106 28.69 -40.53 17.20
CA VAL A 106 28.23 -39.70 18.32
C VAL A 106 29.37 -38.85 18.88
N GLY A 107 30.60 -39.36 18.86
CA GLY A 107 31.80 -38.67 19.37
C GLY A 107 32.20 -37.41 18.63
N ALA A 108 31.75 -37.27 17.38
CA ALA A 108 31.91 -36.05 16.61
C ALA A 108 31.05 -34.90 17.19
N VAL A 109 30.00 -35.20 17.95
CA VAL A 109 28.98 -34.24 18.40
C VAL A 109 28.89 -34.13 19.93
N THR A 110 29.11 -35.24 20.64
CA THR A 110 28.93 -35.36 22.10
C THR A 110 30.12 -36.05 22.76
N LYS A 111 30.58 -35.52 23.90
CA LYS A 111 31.60 -36.18 24.74
C LYS A 111 30.96 -37.29 25.58
N TRP A 112 31.62 -38.43 25.70
CA TRP A 112 31.23 -39.52 26.60
C TRP A 112 32.11 -39.59 27.84
N ARG A 113 31.60 -40.22 28.90
CA ARG A 113 32.35 -40.55 30.12
C ARG A 113 32.53 -42.06 30.24
N ASN A 114 33.75 -42.50 30.56
CA ASN A 114 34.00 -43.89 30.93
C ASN A 114 33.60 -44.10 32.40
N VAL A 115 32.86 -45.16 32.66
CA VAL A 115 32.47 -45.61 33.98
C VAL A 115 33.34 -46.83 34.27
N GLU A 116 34.28 -46.72 35.22
CA GLU A 116 35.19 -47.81 35.59
C GLU A 116 34.51 -48.82 36.52
N ASP A 117 33.60 -48.33 37.35
CA ASP A 117 32.80 -49.10 38.30
C ASP A 117 31.34 -48.68 38.21
N ILE A 118 30.44 -49.66 38.11
CA ILE A 118 29.00 -49.43 37.97
C ILE A 118 28.43 -48.69 39.18
N ASP A 119 29.04 -48.83 40.36
CA ASP A 119 28.61 -48.12 41.58
C ASP A 119 28.82 -46.60 41.48
N GLN A 120 29.72 -46.14 40.60
CA GLN A 120 29.97 -44.71 40.34
C GLN A 120 29.01 -44.12 39.30
N LEU A 121 28.21 -44.94 38.63
CA LEU A 121 27.32 -44.49 37.55
C LEU A 121 26.31 -43.44 38.03
N ALA A 122 25.76 -43.62 39.23
CA ALA A 122 24.78 -42.69 39.80
C ALA A 122 25.37 -41.27 39.96
N ASP A 123 26.58 -41.17 40.49
CA ASP A 123 27.26 -39.89 40.71
C ASP A 123 27.62 -39.25 39.37
N HIS A 124 28.12 -40.03 38.41
CA HIS A 124 28.43 -39.56 37.06
C HIS A 124 27.20 -39.01 36.31
N ILE A 125 26.04 -39.66 36.45
CA ILE A 125 24.79 -39.20 35.86
C ILE A 125 24.32 -37.89 36.52
N ARG A 126 24.36 -37.82 37.86
CA ARG A 126 23.94 -36.60 38.58
C ARG A 126 24.82 -35.41 38.23
N GLU A 127 26.14 -35.59 38.21
CA GLU A 127 27.09 -34.53 37.81
C GLU A 127 26.84 -34.04 36.38
N ALA A 128 26.70 -34.96 35.42
CA ALA A 128 26.50 -34.62 34.02
C ALA A 128 25.15 -33.91 33.78
N LEU A 129 24.08 -34.39 34.43
CA LEU A 129 22.78 -33.75 34.36
C LEU A 129 22.80 -32.36 34.98
N LEU A 130 23.38 -32.18 36.18
CA LEU A 130 23.45 -30.87 36.83
C LEU A 130 24.28 -29.87 36.01
N ASP A 131 25.43 -30.28 35.48
CA ASP A 131 26.25 -29.41 34.63
C ASP A 131 25.50 -29.01 33.35
N GLU A 132 24.82 -29.97 32.70
CA GLU A 132 24.08 -29.69 31.46
C GLU A 132 22.79 -28.89 31.72
N ILE A 133 22.14 -29.05 32.89
CA ILE A 133 21.03 -28.18 33.35
C ILE A 133 21.54 -26.76 33.59
N VAL A 134 22.67 -26.59 34.27
CA VAL A 134 23.28 -25.27 34.49
C VAL A 134 23.68 -24.64 33.15
N ARG A 135 24.20 -25.43 32.22
CA ARG A 135 24.53 -24.98 30.86
C ARG A 135 23.29 -24.60 30.06
N ALA A 136 22.23 -25.40 30.15
CA ALA A 136 20.92 -25.10 29.57
C ALA A 136 20.36 -23.80 30.13
N LEU A 137 20.40 -23.60 31.45
CA LEU A 137 19.94 -22.38 32.12
C LEU A 137 20.77 -21.15 31.73
N ARG A 138 22.09 -21.30 31.57
CA ARG A 138 22.98 -20.23 31.10
C ARG A 138 22.79 -19.89 29.61
N GLN A 139 22.46 -20.88 28.78
CA GLN A 139 22.10 -20.67 27.37
C GLN A 139 20.66 -20.17 27.22
N ALA A 140 19.77 -20.49 28.16
CA ALA A 140 18.38 -20.06 28.24
C ALA A 140 18.21 -18.65 28.84
N VAL A 141 19.27 -17.85 28.91
CA VAL A 141 19.14 -16.38 28.97
C VAL A 141 18.71 -15.89 27.58
N HIS A 142 17.55 -16.37 27.11
CA HIS A 142 16.73 -15.60 26.19
C HIS A 142 16.27 -14.36 26.96
N PRO A 143 16.28 -13.16 26.35
CA PRO A 143 15.65 -12.02 26.98
C PRO A 143 14.20 -12.42 27.29
N SER A 144 13.78 -12.30 28.54
CA SER A 144 12.37 -12.45 28.87
C SER A 144 11.55 -11.53 27.96
N ARG A 145 10.30 -11.88 27.64
CA ARG A 145 9.37 -11.00 26.91
C ARG A 145 9.44 -9.56 27.45
N LYS A 146 9.50 -9.43 28.78
CA LYS A 146 9.66 -8.17 29.48
C LYS A 146 10.94 -7.41 29.09
N ASN A 147 12.10 -8.06 29.11
CA ASN A 147 13.37 -7.44 28.70
C ASN A 147 13.34 -6.99 27.24
N ARG A 148 12.70 -7.77 26.36
CA ARG A 148 12.54 -7.40 24.95
C ARG A 148 11.65 -6.17 24.78
N LEU A 149 10.55 -6.08 25.53
CA LEU A 149 9.67 -4.91 25.51
C LEU A 149 10.36 -3.65 26.04
N GLU A 150 11.16 -3.78 27.10
CA GLU A 150 11.97 -2.67 27.64
C GLU A 150 13.05 -2.20 26.64
N GLU A 151 13.70 -3.13 25.92
CA GLU A 151 14.64 -2.84 24.85
C GLU A 151 13.96 -2.09 23.70
N LEU A 152 12.83 -2.62 23.21
CA LEU A 152 12.04 -2.02 22.14
C LEU A 152 11.59 -0.59 22.49
N ARG A 153 11.11 -0.38 23.73
CA ARG A 153 10.73 0.96 24.21
C ARG A 153 11.93 1.91 24.27
N SER A 154 13.10 1.43 24.70
CA SER A 154 14.33 2.22 24.76
C SER A 154 14.81 2.63 23.36
N LEU A 155 14.73 1.73 22.38
CA LEU A 155 15.04 2.01 20.98
C LEU A 155 14.09 3.05 20.38
N SER A 156 12.80 2.98 20.71
CA SER A 156 11.80 3.97 20.31
C SER A 156 12.14 5.38 20.84
N ILE A 157 12.45 5.51 22.14
CA ILE A 157 12.85 6.79 22.75
C ILE A 157 14.13 7.34 22.10
N ALA A 158 15.12 6.47 21.85
CA ALA A 158 16.36 6.86 21.17
C ALA A 158 16.09 7.35 19.74
N SER A 159 15.18 6.70 19.01
CA SER A 159 14.76 7.16 17.68
C SER A 159 14.09 8.53 17.72
N CYS A 160 13.18 8.77 18.68
CA CYS A 160 12.55 10.08 18.85
C CYS A 160 13.61 11.17 19.11
N LYS A 161 14.55 10.91 20.03
CA LYS A 161 15.66 11.83 20.33
C LYS A 161 16.48 12.16 19.09
N ALA A 162 16.83 11.15 18.30
CA ALA A 162 17.59 11.34 17.06
C ALA A 162 16.83 12.24 16.06
N SER A 163 15.52 12.06 15.92
CA SER A 163 14.68 12.92 15.05
C SER A 163 14.65 14.37 15.52
N TRP A 164 14.53 14.64 16.82
CA TRP A 164 14.62 16.01 17.36
C TRP A 164 15.98 16.65 17.10
N GLN A 165 17.06 15.89 17.31
CA GLN A 165 18.42 16.38 17.07
C GLN A 165 18.68 16.63 15.57
N ALA A 166 18.11 15.82 14.69
CA ALA A 166 18.15 16.02 13.25
C ALA A 166 17.38 17.27 12.79
N LEU A 167 16.50 17.82 13.64
CA LEU A 167 15.85 19.12 13.45
C LEU A 167 16.64 20.28 14.06
N GLY A 168 17.80 20.02 14.67
CA GLY A 168 18.67 21.05 15.25
C GLY A 168 18.31 21.38 16.71
N VAL A 169 17.37 20.62 17.30
CA VAL A 169 17.00 20.78 18.72
C VAL A 169 18.19 20.38 19.61
N PRO A 170 18.60 21.22 20.58
CA PRO A 170 19.68 20.90 21.50
C PRO A 170 19.47 19.58 22.25
N GLU A 171 20.55 18.83 22.49
CA GLU A 171 20.49 17.48 23.08
C GLU A 171 19.69 17.39 24.40
N PRO A 172 19.82 18.34 25.36
CA PRO A 172 19.06 18.27 26.62
C PRO A 172 17.55 18.44 26.40
N VAL A 173 17.16 19.32 25.48
CA VAL A 173 15.75 19.57 25.12
C VAL A 173 15.19 18.36 24.36
N ALA A 174 15.95 17.83 23.41
CA ALA A 174 15.60 16.64 22.65
C ALA A 174 15.41 15.41 23.54
N ALA A 175 16.26 15.23 24.57
CA ALA A 175 16.13 14.14 25.53
C ALA A 175 14.83 14.25 26.35
N ASN A 176 14.51 15.45 26.84
CA ASN A 176 13.27 15.70 27.57
C ASN A 176 12.03 15.44 26.70
N LEU A 177 11.98 16.02 25.49
CA LEU A 177 10.88 15.84 24.54
C LEU A 177 10.73 14.37 24.12
N ALA A 178 11.82 13.62 23.97
CA ALA A 178 11.75 12.21 23.61
C ALA A 178 11.06 11.35 24.69
N THR A 179 11.20 11.71 25.97
CA THR A 179 10.56 11.00 27.09
C THR A 179 9.19 11.54 27.51
N ASP A 180 8.85 12.77 27.14
CA ASP A 180 7.56 13.36 27.50
C ASP A 180 6.41 12.79 26.65
N THR A 181 5.62 11.91 27.27
CA THR A 181 4.47 11.27 26.62
C THR A 181 3.29 12.20 26.38
N ARG A 182 3.31 13.45 26.89
CA ARG A 182 2.27 14.45 26.60
C ARG A 182 2.47 15.08 25.21
N VAL A 183 3.70 15.09 24.71
CA VAL A 183 4.03 15.64 23.39
C VAL A 183 3.77 14.59 22.31
N GLY A 184 2.85 14.91 21.40
CA GLY A 184 2.50 14.07 20.25
C GLY A 184 1.58 12.88 20.55
N ASN A 185 1.05 12.74 21.77
CA ASN A 185 0.09 11.68 22.11
C ASN A 185 -1.34 12.13 21.80
N THR A 186 -1.71 12.09 20.53
CA THR A 186 -2.96 12.66 20.01
C THR A 186 -3.95 11.62 19.48
N LEU A 187 -3.57 10.35 19.43
CA LEU A 187 -4.33 9.29 18.76
C LEU A 187 -4.97 8.32 19.75
N ILE A 188 -6.21 7.96 19.48
CA ILE A 188 -6.95 6.91 20.19
C ILE A 188 -7.31 5.83 19.17
N ILE A 189 -6.75 4.63 19.33
CA ILE A 189 -6.94 3.53 18.38
C ILE A 189 -7.84 2.45 19.01
N PRO A 190 -8.93 2.05 18.34
CA PRO A 190 -9.77 0.93 18.74
C PRO A 190 -9.02 -0.41 18.89
N PRO A 191 -9.50 -1.35 19.73
CA PRO A 191 -8.75 -2.53 20.16
C PRO A 191 -8.62 -3.68 19.14
N ALA A 192 -9.01 -3.52 17.88
CA ALA A 192 -8.78 -4.49 16.81
C ALA A 192 -8.98 -3.82 15.45
N GLY A 193 -8.54 -4.46 14.38
CA GLY A 193 -8.81 -4.02 13.02
C GLY A 193 -7.67 -3.22 12.39
N LEU A 194 -7.93 -2.70 11.19
CA LEU A 194 -7.02 -1.83 10.46
C LEU A 194 -7.42 -0.37 10.63
N HIS A 195 -6.44 0.46 11.00
CA HIS A 195 -6.60 1.90 11.20
C HIS A 195 -5.59 2.65 10.35
N ILE A 196 -6.06 3.64 9.59
CA ILE A 196 -5.19 4.53 8.81
C ILE A 196 -5.13 5.89 9.50
N VAL A 197 -3.92 6.31 9.83
CA VAL A 197 -3.62 7.62 10.40
C VAL A 197 -3.08 8.51 9.28
N GLU A 198 -3.91 9.46 8.86
CA GLU A 198 -3.58 10.42 7.82
C GLU A 198 -3.08 11.73 8.41
N GLY A 199 -2.20 12.39 7.69
CA GLY A 199 -1.76 13.73 8.03
C GLY A 199 -0.68 14.20 7.08
N ASP A 200 -0.51 15.50 6.98
CA ASP A 200 0.47 16.06 6.06
C ASP A 200 1.91 15.84 6.50
N LEU A 201 2.83 16.22 5.62
CA LEU A 201 4.24 16.29 5.96
C LEU A 201 4.43 17.20 7.19
N GLY A 202 5.16 16.70 8.19
CA GLY A 202 5.42 17.44 9.42
C GLY A 202 4.28 17.45 10.44
N ALA A 203 3.11 16.87 10.14
CA ALA A 203 1.95 16.84 11.04
C ALA A 203 2.19 16.06 12.35
N GLY A 204 3.32 15.35 12.50
CA GLY A 204 3.65 14.59 13.71
C GLY A 204 3.26 13.11 13.68
N LYS A 205 2.95 12.54 12.49
CA LYS A 205 2.57 11.13 12.30
C LYS A 205 3.51 10.13 12.96
N THR A 206 4.79 10.20 12.61
CA THR A 206 5.81 9.32 13.20
C THR A 206 5.89 9.47 14.71
N LEU A 207 5.77 10.70 15.25
CA LEU A 207 5.82 10.90 16.71
C LEU A 207 4.59 10.27 17.38
N ALA A 208 3.39 10.48 16.84
CA ALA A 208 2.16 9.88 17.37
C ALA A 208 2.20 8.35 17.30
N ALA A 209 2.70 7.79 16.20
CA ALA A 209 2.96 6.36 16.05
C ALA A 209 3.94 5.82 17.10
N GLN A 210 5.04 6.55 17.36
CA GLN A 210 5.98 6.19 18.42
C GLN A 210 5.35 6.27 19.82
N ARG A 211 4.45 7.24 20.09
CA ARG A 211 3.72 7.33 21.37
C ARG A 211 2.75 6.17 21.57
N LEU A 212 2.02 5.78 20.52
CA LEU A 212 1.18 4.58 20.54
C LEU A 212 2.02 3.33 20.82
N PHE A 213 3.15 3.18 20.13
CA PHE A 213 4.06 2.05 20.35
C PHE A 213 4.61 1.99 21.77
N GLN A 214 5.10 3.13 22.30
CA GLN A 214 5.63 3.22 23.66
C GLN A 214 4.58 2.87 24.71
N THR A 215 3.34 3.32 24.51
CA THR A 215 2.20 3.01 25.38
C THR A 215 1.84 1.52 25.32
N ALA A 216 1.77 0.94 24.11
CA ALA A 216 1.51 -0.49 23.93
C ALA A 216 2.62 -1.36 24.54
N ALA A 217 3.89 -0.98 24.38
CA ALA A 217 5.02 -1.66 25.01
C ALA A 217 4.99 -1.56 26.53
N GLN A 218 4.58 -0.42 27.08
CA GLN A 218 4.41 -0.27 28.52
C GLN A 218 3.29 -1.18 29.04
N HIS A 219 2.11 -1.15 28.43
CA HIS A 219 1.00 -2.02 28.83
C HIS A 219 1.36 -3.51 28.73
N ALA A 220 2.04 -3.93 27.66
CA ALA A 220 2.51 -5.31 27.50
C ALA A 220 3.63 -5.72 28.49
N THR A 221 4.34 -4.74 29.04
CA THR A 221 5.34 -4.95 30.11
C THR A 221 4.67 -5.14 31.47
N GLU A 222 3.58 -4.42 31.71
CA GLU A 222 2.79 -4.45 32.95
C GLU A 222 1.83 -5.65 32.99
N ASP A 223 1.27 -6.06 31.85
CA ASP A 223 0.32 -7.16 31.71
C ASP A 223 0.69 -8.05 30.50
N SER A 224 1.09 -9.29 30.79
CA SER A 224 1.51 -10.25 29.76
C SER A 224 0.37 -10.76 28.87
N SER A 225 -0.89 -10.50 29.23
CA SER A 225 -2.05 -10.84 28.40
C SER A 225 -2.32 -9.83 27.28
N GLN A 226 -1.68 -8.67 27.31
CA GLN A 226 -1.79 -7.65 26.27
C GLN A 226 -1.02 -8.05 25.00
N SER A 227 -1.53 -7.60 23.86
CA SER A 227 -0.94 -7.82 22.53
C SER A 227 0.52 -7.40 22.47
N PHE A 228 1.34 -8.17 21.76
CA PHE A 228 2.75 -7.83 21.57
C PHE A 228 2.89 -6.69 20.54
N PRO A 229 3.58 -5.58 20.87
CA PRO A 229 3.72 -4.45 19.97
C PRO A 229 4.85 -4.66 18.97
N VAL A 230 4.59 -4.33 17.71
CA VAL A 230 5.55 -4.39 16.59
C VAL A 230 5.57 -3.03 15.91
N PHE A 231 6.76 -2.45 15.72
CA PHE A 231 6.92 -1.16 15.04
C PHE A 231 7.78 -1.33 13.79
N ILE A 232 7.19 -1.02 12.64
CA ILE A 232 7.79 -1.23 11.32
C ILE A 232 7.89 0.13 10.64
N LYS A 233 9.07 0.50 10.14
CA LYS A 233 9.17 1.59 9.15
C LYS A 233 8.89 1.00 7.77
N ALA A 234 7.92 1.55 7.04
CA ALA A 234 7.55 1.02 5.73
C ALA A 234 8.75 0.97 4.76
N SER A 235 9.61 2.00 4.77
CA SER A 235 10.87 2.10 4.03
C SER A 235 11.84 0.93 4.26
N ARG A 236 11.69 0.19 5.36
CA ARG A 236 12.52 -0.97 5.74
C ARG A 236 11.83 -2.32 5.54
N LEU A 237 10.59 -2.33 5.05
CA LEU A 237 9.86 -3.56 4.79
C LEU A 237 10.32 -4.18 3.46
N THR A 238 11.15 -5.23 3.55
CA THR A 238 11.71 -5.94 2.40
C THR A 238 11.06 -7.30 2.14
N VAL A 239 10.28 -7.79 3.10
CA VAL A 239 9.54 -9.06 3.08
C VAL A 239 8.04 -8.78 3.29
N PRO A 240 7.13 -9.71 2.99
CA PRO A 240 5.71 -9.55 3.30
C PRO A 240 5.48 -9.17 4.78
N LEU A 241 4.45 -8.37 5.04
CA LEU A 241 4.14 -7.82 6.36
C LEU A 241 4.01 -8.92 7.43
N SER A 242 3.34 -10.02 7.12
CA SER A 242 3.14 -11.14 8.04
C SER A 242 4.43 -11.86 8.42
N ASP A 243 5.33 -12.08 7.46
CA ASP A 243 6.64 -12.68 7.70
C ASP A 243 7.48 -11.79 8.62
N HIS A 244 7.40 -10.46 8.44
CA HIS A 244 8.08 -9.49 9.32
C HIS A 244 7.52 -9.54 10.75
N ILE A 245 6.19 -9.57 10.91
CA ILE A 245 5.53 -9.67 12.22
C ILE A 245 5.93 -10.99 12.91
N ALA A 246 5.92 -12.11 12.17
CA ALA A 246 6.31 -13.41 12.70
C ALA A 246 7.78 -13.42 13.15
N GLN A 247 8.66 -12.77 12.40
CA GLN A 247 10.09 -12.63 12.76
C GLN A 247 10.28 -11.83 14.05
N ASP A 248 9.58 -10.72 14.22
CA ASP A 248 9.69 -9.86 15.41
C ASP A 248 9.08 -10.49 16.66
N CYS A 249 8.03 -11.30 16.50
CA CYS A 249 7.39 -12.03 17.60
C CYS A 249 8.14 -13.31 17.99
N LYS A 250 9.01 -13.84 17.13
CA LYS A 250 9.66 -15.15 17.31
C LYS A 250 10.36 -15.28 18.67
N GLY A 251 9.85 -16.19 19.50
CA GLY A 251 10.40 -16.48 20.83
C GLY A 251 9.88 -15.58 21.97
N TYR A 252 9.02 -14.60 21.67
CA TYR A 252 8.48 -13.64 22.66
C TYR A 252 6.94 -13.63 22.74
N ALA A 253 6.27 -13.91 21.62
CA ALA A 253 4.82 -13.96 21.51
C ALA A 253 4.39 -14.88 20.36
N ASP A 254 3.17 -15.41 20.44
CA ASP A 254 2.49 -16.02 19.30
C ASP A 254 1.40 -15.06 18.79
N PRO A 255 1.55 -14.51 17.57
CA PRO A 255 0.64 -13.51 17.02
C PRO A 255 -0.83 -13.94 16.96
N TYR A 256 -1.10 -15.23 16.76
CA TYR A 256 -2.45 -15.75 16.53
C TYR A 256 -3.20 -16.10 17.81
N THR A 257 -2.48 -16.32 18.92
CA THR A 257 -3.09 -16.69 20.21
C THR A 257 -3.08 -15.57 21.24
N GLN A 258 -2.11 -14.65 21.17
CA GLN A 258 -1.96 -13.54 22.12
C GLN A 258 -2.29 -12.17 21.53
N GLY A 259 -2.60 -12.11 20.23
CA GLY A 259 -2.82 -10.85 19.51
C GLY A 259 -1.52 -10.06 19.27
N VAL A 260 -1.56 -9.15 18.30
CA VAL A 260 -0.46 -8.24 17.98
C VAL A 260 -0.97 -6.82 17.77
N PHE A 261 -0.16 -5.85 18.20
CA PHE A 261 -0.38 -4.44 17.95
C PHE A 261 0.72 -3.93 17.01
N VAL A 262 0.41 -3.86 15.72
CA VAL A 262 1.37 -3.54 14.67
C VAL A 262 1.21 -2.09 14.25
N ILE A 263 2.31 -1.36 14.20
CA ILE A 263 2.38 -0.03 13.62
C ILE A 263 3.30 -0.10 12.40
N VAL A 264 2.81 0.34 11.25
CA VAL A 264 3.61 0.54 10.04
C VAL A 264 3.64 2.04 9.72
N ASP A 265 4.80 2.65 9.95
CA ASP A 265 5.00 4.09 9.79
C ASP A 265 5.46 4.45 8.37
N GLY A 266 4.76 5.39 7.73
CA GLY A 266 5.16 6.07 6.49
C GLY A 266 4.97 5.24 5.23
N ILE A 267 3.80 4.61 5.01
CA ILE A 267 3.58 3.79 3.81
C ILE A 267 3.69 4.59 2.50
N ASP A 268 3.46 5.91 2.53
CA ASP A 268 3.68 6.83 1.41
C ASP A 268 5.15 6.92 0.98
N GLU A 269 6.10 6.70 1.90
CA GLU A 269 7.54 6.78 1.61
C GLU A 269 8.02 5.70 0.63
N ARG A 270 7.22 4.65 0.42
CA ARG A 270 7.50 3.57 -0.54
C ARG A 270 7.02 3.90 -1.95
N GLY A 271 6.28 4.99 -2.12
CA GLY A 271 5.51 5.32 -3.31
C GLY A 271 4.12 4.67 -3.30
N LEU A 272 3.23 5.18 -4.15
CA LEU A 272 1.81 4.80 -4.18
C LEU A 272 1.59 3.28 -4.38
N ARG A 273 2.40 2.63 -5.25
CA ARG A 273 2.23 1.19 -5.58
C ARG A 273 2.53 0.29 -4.38
N GLU A 274 3.71 0.45 -3.82
CA GLU A 274 4.15 -0.34 -2.68
C GLU A 274 3.36 0.00 -1.42
N GLY A 275 2.98 1.27 -1.22
CA GLY A 275 2.11 1.67 -0.12
C GLY A 275 0.74 0.98 -0.16
N ASN A 276 0.10 0.94 -1.34
CA ASN A 276 -1.16 0.20 -1.52
C ASN A 276 -0.99 -1.31 -1.34
N THR A 277 0.18 -1.87 -1.68
CA THR A 277 0.46 -3.29 -1.45
C THR A 277 0.50 -3.59 0.06
N ILE A 278 1.20 -2.75 0.83
CA ILE A 278 1.28 -2.88 2.30
C ILE A 278 -0.12 -2.76 2.92
N LEU A 279 -0.96 -1.86 2.42
CA LEU A 279 -2.35 -1.72 2.84
C LEU A 279 -3.14 -3.02 2.63
N GLN A 280 -3.02 -3.64 1.44
CA GLN A 280 -3.71 -4.89 1.14
C GLN A 280 -3.19 -6.08 1.97
N GLU A 281 -1.87 -6.14 2.21
CA GLU A 281 -1.28 -7.12 3.12
C GLU A 281 -1.80 -6.94 4.56
N ALA A 282 -1.94 -5.70 5.03
CA ALA A 282 -2.50 -5.38 6.34
C ALA A 282 -3.98 -5.78 6.46
N LEU A 283 -4.79 -5.48 5.44
CA LEU A 283 -6.20 -5.92 5.37
C LEU A 283 -6.30 -7.45 5.42
N ALA A 284 -5.48 -8.16 4.64
CA ALA A 284 -5.46 -9.61 4.64
C ALA A 284 -5.04 -10.19 6.00
N TYR A 285 -4.02 -9.59 6.63
CA TYR A 285 -3.52 -10.02 7.93
C TYR A 285 -4.58 -9.85 9.04
N VAL A 286 -5.25 -8.69 9.10
CA VAL A 286 -6.36 -8.44 10.05
C VAL A 286 -7.54 -9.36 9.78
N GLY A 287 -7.85 -9.64 8.51
CA GLY A 287 -8.90 -10.58 8.14
C GLY A 287 -8.61 -12.02 8.58
N ALA A 288 -7.33 -12.42 8.62
CA ALA A 288 -6.90 -13.73 9.10
C ALA A 288 -6.71 -13.78 10.63
N ASN A 289 -6.46 -12.65 11.29
CA ASN A 289 -6.20 -12.55 12.72
C ASN A 289 -7.13 -11.53 13.39
N ALA A 290 -8.26 -12.01 13.92
CA ALA A 290 -9.28 -11.18 14.56
C ALA A 290 -8.79 -10.44 15.82
N GLN A 291 -7.65 -10.83 16.41
CA GLN A 291 -7.04 -10.17 17.57
C GLN A 291 -5.90 -9.21 17.19
N ALA A 292 -5.64 -9.02 15.89
CA ALA A 292 -4.66 -8.06 15.42
C ALA A 292 -5.24 -6.64 15.35
N THR A 293 -4.45 -5.69 15.83
CA THR A 293 -4.62 -4.27 15.53
C THR A 293 -3.46 -3.85 14.65
N VAL A 294 -3.76 -3.29 13.47
CA VAL A 294 -2.74 -2.73 12.57
C VAL A 294 -3.02 -1.25 12.38
N VAL A 295 -2.01 -0.41 12.61
CA VAL A 295 -2.05 1.04 12.41
C VAL A 295 -1.08 1.39 11.30
N LEU A 296 -1.57 2.00 10.22
CA LEU A 296 -0.75 2.50 9.12
C LEU A 296 -0.69 4.03 9.20
N THR A 297 0.48 4.63 9.06
CA THR A 297 0.57 6.10 8.90
C THR A 297 0.90 6.44 7.45
N THR A 298 0.25 7.50 6.94
CA THR A 298 0.43 7.94 5.55
C THR A 298 0.10 9.43 5.38
N ARG A 299 0.60 10.05 4.30
CA ARG A 299 -0.05 11.23 3.73
C ARG A 299 -1.43 10.86 3.16
N PRO A 300 -2.35 11.82 2.96
CA PRO A 300 -3.58 11.56 2.23
C PRO A 300 -3.25 10.90 0.88
N LEU A 301 -3.64 9.64 0.70
CA LEU A 301 -3.43 8.92 -0.56
C LEU A 301 -4.77 8.90 -1.32
N PRO A 302 -4.80 9.35 -2.58
CA PRO A 302 -5.99 9.23 -3.41
C PRO A 302 -6.34 7.73 -3.60
N GLY A 303 -7.63 7.40 -3.62
CA GLY A 303 -8.11 6.05 -3.94
C GLY A 303 -8.12 5.03 -2.79
N LEU A 304 -7.84 5.45 -1.55
CA LEU A 304 -8.04 4.58 -0.38
C LEU A 304 -9.52 4.22 -0.21
N ASP A 305 -9.81 2.97 0.17
CA ASP A 305 -11.17 2.47 0.41
C ASP A 305 -11.83 3.20 1.60
N ALA A 306 -13.03 3.75 1.38
CA ALA A 306 -13.81 4.45 2.40
C ALA A 306 -14.26 3.54 3.57
N SER A 307 -14.21 2.22 3.39
CA SER A 307 -14.57 1.24 4.42
C SER A 307 -13.55 1.12 5.55
N VAL A 308 -12.31 1.56 5.33
CA VAL A 308 -11.24 1.50 6.34
C VAL A 308 -11.37 2.67 7.31
N GLN A 309 -11.21 2.40 8.61
CA GLN A 309 -11.27 3.46 9.62
C GLN A 309 -10.08 4.42 9.45
N ARG A 310 -10.40 5.72 9.37
CA ARG A 310 -9.41 6.78 9.20
C ARG A 310 -9.46 7.75 10.36
N SER A 311 -8.29 8.21 10.75
CA SER A 311 -8.13 9.29 11.72
C SER A 311 -7.11 10.27 11.16
N SER A 312 -7.44 11.57 11.17
CA SER A 312 -6.46 12.61 10.87
C SER A 312 -5.74 13.03 12.13
N ILE A 313 -4.47 13.42 11.99
CA ILE A 313 -3.75 14.06 13.09
C ILE A 313 -4.26 15.50 13.26
N PRO A 314 -4.77 15.87 14.44
CA PRO A 314 -5.23 17.22 14.67
C PRO A 314 -4.06 18.21 14.63
N PRO A 315 -4.27 19.45 14.14
CA PRO A 315 -3.29 20.52 14.29
C PRO A 315 -3.00 20.80 15.77
N LEU A 316 -1.84 21.38 16.07
CA LEU A 316 -1.52 21.83 17.43
C LEU A 316 -2.56 22.86 17.90
N SER A 317 -3.03 22.70 19.13
CA SER A 317 -3.78 23.77 19.79
C SER A 317 -2.86 24.94 20.15
N ASP A 318 -3.42 26.13 20.32
CA ASP A 318 -2.62 27.32 20.66
C ASP A 318 -1.78 27.12 21.94
N GLY A 319 -2.33 26.42 22.93
CA GLY A 319 -1.59 26.06 24.15
C GLY A 319 -0.42 25.10 23.89
N GLN A 320 -0.64 24.06 23.09
CA GLN A 320 0.43 23.11 22.70
C GLN A 320 1.51 23.80 21.87
N LEU A 321 1.11 24.72 21.00
CA LEU A 321 2.01 25.53 20.18
C LEU A 321 2.91 26.41 21.04
N VAL A 322 2.34 27.18 21.97
CA VAL A 322 3.10 28.05 22.89
C VAL A 322 4.07 27.23 23.74
N GLU A 323 3.61 26.09 24.28
CA GLU A 323 4.46 25.20 25.09
C GLU A 323 5.64 24.65 24.27
N LEU A 324 5.38 24.17 23.04
CA LEU A 324 6.41 23.64 22.16
C LEU A 324 7.42 24.71 21.75
N LEU A 325 6.96 25.89 21.35
CA LEU A 325 7.82 27.01 20.97
C LEU A 325 8.68 27.48 22.13
N SER A 326 8.11 27.55 23.34
CA SER A 326 8.84 27.97 24.53
C SER A 326 9.93 26.97 24.91
N ASN A 327 9.61 25.68 24.86
CA ASN A 327 10.56 24.60 25.13
C ASN A 327 11.74 24.58 24.16
N ILE A 328 11.50 24.87 22.87
CA ILE A 328 12.52 24.82 21.82
C ILE A 328 13.36 26.09 21.79
N SER A 329 12.72 27.26 21.86
CA SER A 329 13.41 28.56 21.85
C SER A 329 14.18 28.82 23.15
N GLY A 330 13.72 28.25 24.27
CA GLY A 330 14.20 28.56 25.62
C GLY A 330 13.69 29.92 26.14
N VAL A 331 12.75 30.54 25.43
CA VAL A 331 12.10 31.81 25.79
C VAL A 331 10.68 31.52 26.26
N GLU A 332 10.26 32.11 27.37
CA GLU A 332 8.86 32.00 27.83
C GLU A 332 7.95 32.83 26.92
N LEU A 333 7.22 32.15 26.04
CA LEU A 333 6.28 32.79 25.12
C LEU A 333 4.87 32.75 25.72
N GLY A 334 4.08 33.77 25.41
CA GLY A 334 2.65 33.82 25.72
C GLY A 334 1.82 34.02 24.45
N GLU A 335 0.51 33.80 24.52
CA GLU A 335 -0.42 33.88 23.37
C GLU A 335 -0.30 35.20 22.57
N GLY A 336 -0.03 36.32 23.25
CA GLY A 336 0.15 37.63 22.61
C GLY A 336 1.36 37.74 21.65
N HIS A 337 2.35 36.86 21.76
CA HIS A 337 3.50 36.83 20.82
C HIS A 337 3.11 36.26 19.46
N ILE A 338 2.11 35.38 19.42
CA ILE A 338 1.64 34.72 18.19
C ILE A 338 0.60 35.60 17.47
N GLN A 339 -0.10 36.47 18.20
CA GLN A 339 -1.09 37.41 17.62
C GLN A 339 -0.49 38.41 16.63
N GLY A 340 0.82 38.67 16.68
CA GLY A 340 1.53 39.55 15.74
C GLY A 340 2.06 38.85 14.48
N TRP A 341 1.85 37.54 14.34
CA TRP A 341 2.32 36.78 13.19
C TRP A 341 1.47 37.02 11.95
N SER A 342 2.10 36.91 10.78
CA SER A 342 1.36 36.86 9.52
C SER A 342 0.40 35.67 9.52
N HIS A 343 -0.68 35.73 8.73
CA HIS A 343 -1.65 34.63 8.67
C HIS A 343 -0.98 33.31 8.29
N PHE A 344 -0.03 33.34 7.35
CA PHE A 344 0.80 32.19 6.99
C PHE A 344 1.53 31.63 8.21
N MET A 345 2.24 32.47 8.98
CA MET A 345 2.99 32.00 10.14
C MET A 345 2.06 31.44 11.23
N SER A 346 0.92 32.09 11.48
CA SER A 346 -0.09 31.61 12.42
C SER A 346 -0.60 30.21 12.05
N ASP A 347 -1.01 30.00 10.79
CA ASP A 347 -1.52 28.69 10.35
C ASP A 347 -0.42 27.63 10.21
N ALA A 348 0.70 28.00 9.59
CA ALA A 348 1.85 27.11 9.40
C ALA A 348 2.38 26.62 10.75
N SER A 349 2.36 27.47 11.78
CA SER A 349 2.85 27.12 13.11
C SER A 349 2.02 26.03 13.79
N LYS A 350 0.80 25.76 13.35
CA LYS A 350 -0.01 24.64 13.87
C LYS A 350 0.50 23.29 13.38
N ASN A 351 1.37 23.26 12.37
CA ASN A 351 2.10 22.06 11.94
C ASN A 351 3.35 21.87 12.83
N PRO A 352 3.46 20.74 13.58
CA PRO A 352 4.54 20.53 14.55
C PRO A 352 5.95 20.71 14.00
N LEU A 353 6.22 20.25 12.77
CA LEU A 353 7.52 20.45 12.14
C LEU A 353 7.84 21.94 12.04
N LEU A 354 6.91 22.74 11.51
CA LEU A 354 7.13 24.17 11.30
C LEU A 354 7.19 24.93 12.63
N SER A 355 6.42 24.53 13.64
CA SER A 355 6.55 25.09 14.99
C SER A 355 7.96 24.90 15.55
N ILE A 356 8.56 23.71 15.35
CA ILE A 356 9.94 23.44 15.78
C ILE A 356 10.90 24.40 15.10
N LEU A 357 10.72 24.61 13.80
CA LEU A 357 11.60 25.49 13.02
C LEU A 357 11.46 26.94 13.46
N PHE A 358 10.23 27.40 13.70
CA PHE A 358 9.98 28.72 14.27
C PHE A 358 10.61 28.86 15.65
N GLY A 359 10.45 27.88 16.54
CA GLY A 359 11.08 27.89 17.86
C GLY A 359 12.59 28.04 17.81
N LEU A 360 13.25 27.34 16.88
CA LEU A 360 14.70 27.46 16.65
C LEU A 360 15.09 28.85 16.14
N LYS A 361 14.27 29.46 15.27
CA LYS A 361 14.54 30.79 14.68
C LYS A 361 14.24 31.94 15.65
N ILE A 362 13.21 31.84 16.48
CA ILE A 362 12.89 32.84 17.53
C ILE A 362 14.12 33.10 18.40
N LYS A 363 14.88 32.03 18.70
CA LYS A 363 16.10 32.12 19.49
C LYS A 363 17.18 32.99 18.84
N ASP A 364 17.30 32.95 17.52
CA ASP A 364 18.38 33.60 16.78
C ASP A 364 17.99 34.99 16.24
N ASN A 365 16.72 35.18 15.87
CA ASN A 365 16.18 36.44 15.36
C ASN A 365 14.68 36.56 15.72
N PRO A 366 14.28 37.28 16.78
CA PRO A 366 12.88 37.38 17.19
C PRO A 366 11.93 38.08 16.20
N GLU A 367 12.45 38.86 15.24
CA GLU A 367 11.66 39.66 14.28
C GLU A 367 11.55 39.02 12.89
N PHE A 368 11.82 37.71 12.76
CA PHE A 368 11.75 37.04 11.46
C PHE A 368 10.33 37.02 10.88
N VAL A 369 10.23 37.12 9.55
CA VAL A 369 8.96 36.99 8.81
C VAL A 369 9.18 36.03 7.64
N TYR A 370 8.36 34.99 7.56
CA TYR A 370 8.34 34.08 6.41
C TYR A 370 7.08 34.27 5.59
N SER A 371 7.26 34.16 4.26
CA SER A 371 6.18 34.24 3.28
C SER A 371 5.80 32.87 2.68
N SER A 372 6.61 31.81 2.89
CA SER A 372 6.31 30.47 2.36
C SER A 372 6.98 29.34 3.15
N ARG A 373 6.40 28.13 3.04
CA ARG A 373 6.90 26.89 3.67
C ARG A 373 8.28 26.49 3.15
N ASN A 374 8.49 26.58 1.85
CA ASN A 374 9.72 26.09 1.25
C ASN A 374 10.91 27.00 1.54
N ARG A 375 10.69 28.32 1.68
CA ARG A 375 11.73 29.25 2.16
C ARG A 375 12.23 28.85 3.55
N LEU A 376 11.32 28.43 4.43
CA LEU A 376 11.67 27.93 5.76
C LEU A 376 12.43 26.59 5.69
N LEU A 377 12.04 25.67 4.80
CA LEU A 377 12.77 24.40 4.60
C LEU A 377 14.16 24.62 3.98
N LYS A 378 14.29 25.55 3.05
CA LYS A 378 15.56 25.97 2.45
C LYS A 378 16.49 26.54 3.52
N GLU A 379 16.01 27.49 4.31
CA GLU A 379 16.82 28.08 5.38
C GLU A 379 17.22 27.05 6.44
N LEU A 380 16.36 26.08 6.74
CA LEU A 380 16.72 24.95 7.61
C LEU A 380 17.87 24.13 7.02
N ALA A 381 17.75 23.71 5.75
CA ALA A 381 18.77 22.90 5.12
C ALA A 381 20.09 23.67 4.98
N ASP A 382 20.04 24.96 4.63
CA ASP A 382 21.20 25.85 4.56
C ASP A 382 21.87 26.00 5.93
N ASP A 383 21.10 26.13 7.00
CA ASP A 383 21.63 26.25 8.36
C ASP A 383 22.27 24.94 8.85
N PHE A 384 21.74 23.79 8.45
CA PHE A 384 22.40 22.49 8.69
C PHE A 384 23.72 22.36 7.95
N VAL A 385 23.75 22.74 6.67
CA VAL A 385 24.99 22.72 5.88
C VAL A 385 26.02 23.65 6.50
N LYS A 386 25.60 24.85 6.94
CA LYS A 386 26.46 25.82 7.66
C LYS A 386 27.02 25.26 8.97
N GLN A 387 26.26 24.49 9.74
CA GLN A 387 26.76 23.88 10.99
C GLN A 387 27.82 22.79 10.73
N VAL A 388 27.85 22.20 9.53
CA VAL A 388 28.84 21.20 9.10
C VAL A 388 29.97 21.84 8.27
N ALA A 389 29.92 23.17 8.04
CA ALA A 389 30.69 23.90 7.04
C ALA A 389 32.17 24.17 7.33
N GLU A 390 32.82 23.40 8.20
CA GLU A 390 34.29 23.27 8.08
C GLU A 390 34.69 22.37 6.88
N SER A 391 33.72 21.74 6.19
CA SER A 391 33.97 20.75 5.11
C SER A 391 32.95 20.77 3.95
N SER A 392 32.64 21.95 3.38
CA SER A 392 31.39 22.18 2.62
C SER A 392 31.37 21.96 1.09
N GLU A 393 32.47 21.73 0.36
CA GLU A 393 32.38 21.47 -1.11
C GLU A 393 32.14 20.00 -1.47
N GLU A 394 32.56 19.05 -0.61
CA GLU A 394 32.45 17.62 -0.93
C GLU A 394 31.15 16.96 -0.46
N LEU A 395 30.44 17.56 0.51
CA LEU A 395 29.25 16.96 1.14
C LEU A 395 28.00 17.08 0.26
N ASP A 396 27.78 18.24 -0.36
CA ASP A 396 26.55 18.52 -1.14
C ASP A 396 26.36 17.54 -2.30
N PRO A 397 27.38 17.22 -3.14
CA PRO A 397 27.23 16.22 -4.19
C PRO A 397 26.94 14.81 -3.65
N LEU A 398 27.44 14.47 -2.47
CA LEU A 398 27.16 13.17 -1.83
C LEU A 398 25.71 13.12 -1.34
N LEU A 399 25.19 14.20 -0.77
CA LEU A 399 23.80 14.28 -0.33
C LEU A 399 22.83 14.20 -1.52
N HIS A 400 23.12 14.85 -2.64
CA HIS A 400 22.36 14.66 -3.89
C HIS A 400 22.39 13.21 -4.36
N ALA A 401 23.57 12.59 -4.40
CA ALA A 401 23.70 11.19 -4.83
C ALA A 401 22.93 10.21 -3.91
N ILE A 402 22.94 10.45 -2.59
CA ILE A 402 22.16 9.66 -1.63
C ILE A 402 20.67 9.90 -1.85
N ALA A 403 20.22 11.15 -1.98
CA ALA A 403 18.82 11.49 -2.18
C ALA A 403 18.25 10.83 -3.44
N ILE A 404 18.95 10.92 -4.58
CA ILE A 404 18.57 10.26 -5.82
C ILE A 404 18.44 8.74 -5.62
N ARG A 405 19.45 8.10 -5.02
CA ARG A 405 19.47 6.64 -4.85
C ARG A 405 18.40 6.14 -3.88
N VAL A 406 18.23 6.79 -2.74
CA VAL A 406 17.21 6.43 -1.75
C VAL A 406 15.81 6.66 -2.31
N THR A 407 15.55 7.78 -2.99
CA THR A 407 14.25 8.05 -3.63
C THR A 407 13.96 7.02 -4.71
N ASN A 408 14.94 6.67 -5.56
CA ASN A 408 14.78 5.61 -6.56
C ASN A 408 14.53 4.24 -5.92
N ALA A 409 15.19 3.93 -4.81
CA ALA A 409 15.04 2.66 -4.10
C ALA A 409 13.75 2.59 -3.25
N GLY A 410 13.23 3.71 -2.75
CA GLY A 410 12.17 3.75 -1.74
C GLY A 410 12.60 3.08 -0.43
N ALA A 411 13.91 2.97 -0.18
CA ALA A 411 14.49 2.23 0.93
C ALA A 411 15.91 2.74 1.22
N PRO A 412 16.45 2.50 2.43
CA PRO A 412 17.85 2.75 2.73
C PRO A 412 18.77 2.02 1.74
N VAL A 413 19.85 2.69 1.29
CA VAL A 413 20.79 2.15 0.29
C VAL A 413 22.18 1.94 0.89
N PRO A 414 22.96 0.93 0.45
CA PRO A 414 24.32 0.75 0.94
C PRO A 414 25.20 1.97 0.63
N LEU A 415 25.85 2.53 1.66
CA LEU A 415 26.67 3.74 1.48
C LEU A 415 27.84 3.53 0.51
N VAL A 416 28.34 2.29 0.41
CA VAL A 416 29.40 1.87 -0.52
C VAL A 416 28.98 1.96 -1.99
N GLU A 417 27.68 1.89 -2.28
CA GLU A 417 27.14 2.08 -3.63
C GLU A 417 27.06 3.56 -4.01
N VAL A 418 27.09 4.47 -3.04
CA VAL A 418 27.11 5.93 -3.23
C VAL A 418 28.54 6.42 -3.46
N ASP A 419 29.43 6.16 -2.51
CA ASP A 419 30.87 6.46 -2.62
C ASP A 419 31.67 5.39 -1.86
N ARG A 420 32.77 4.92 -2.46
CA ARG A 420 33.65 3.88 -1.88
C ARG A 420 34.72 4.46 -0.95
N ARG A 421 34.94 5.78 -0.94
CA ARG A 421 35.98 6.45 -0.16
C ARG A 421 35.54 6.63 1.30
N ARG A 422 36.22 5.94 2.22
CA ARG A 422 35.91 5.97 3.66
C ARG A 422 35.86 7.37 4.26
N SER A 423 36.77 8.27 3.89
CA SER A 423 36.78 9.65 4.39
C SER A 423 35.50 10.42 4.07
N ARG A 424 34.92 10.20 2.88
CA ARG A 424 33.65 10.80 2.45
C ARG A 424 32.45 10.13 3.11
N GLN A 425 32.54 8.82 3.35
CA GLN A 425 31.53 8.10 4.12
C GLN A 425 31.45 8.63 5.57
N ASP A 426 32.60 8.83 6.22
CA ASP A 426 32.69 9.37 7.57
C ASP A 426 32.13 10.81 7.63
N LEU A 427 32.37 11.63 6.59
CA LEU A 427 31.79 12.97 6.45
C LEU A 427 30.26 12.93 6.40
N VAL A 428 29.68 12.06 5.59
CA VAL A 428 28.22 11.88 5.47
C VAL A 428 27.62 11.46 6.81
N LEU A 429 28.22 10.48 7.49
CA LEU A 429 27.74 9.99 8.78
C LEU A 429 27.90 11.03 9.90
N GLY A 430 28.90 11.90 9.81
CA GLY A 430 29.12 13.02 10.73
C GLY A 430 28.13 14.17 10.59
N SER A 431 27.46 14.30 9.45
CA SER A 431 26.55 15.43 9.13
C SER A 431 25.28 15.48 9.97
N ARG A 432 24.90 14.38 10.64
CA ARG A 432 23.60 14.17 11.34
C ARG A 432 22.36 14.20 10.43
N LEU A 433 22.52 14.54 9.15
CA LEU A 433 21.45 14.49 8.14
C LEU A 433 21.16 13.06 7.68
N ILE A 434 22.14 12.18 7.78
CA ILE A 434 22.07 10.77 7.37
C ILE A 434 22.10 9.86 8.59
N THR A 435 21.24 8.86 8.58
CA THR A 435 21.24 7.74 9.54
C THR A 435 21.74 6.49 8.86
N ALA A 436 22.49 5.66 9.60
CA ALA A 436 22.97 4.37 9.13
C ALA A 436 22.41 3.23 9.98
N SER A 437 21.92 2.17 9.32
CA SER A 437 21.49 0.93 9.95
C SER A 437 21.89 -0.24 9.07
N SER A 438 22.59 -1.23 9.64
CA SER A 438 23.01 -2.45 8.94
C SER A 438 23.80 -2.19 7.64
N GLY A 439 24.60 -1.12 7.60
CA GLY A 439 25.41 -0.74 6.44
C GLY A 439 24.67 0.02 5.33
N ALA A 440 23.34 0.18 5.46
CA ALA A 440 22.53 1.02 4.59
C ALA A 440 22.28 2.40 5.23
N VAL A 441 22.14 3.42 4.39
CA VAL A 441 21.93 4.82 4.77
C VAL A 441 20.62 5.37 4.22
N ASP A 442 20.03 6.27 5.00
CA ASP A 442 18.85 7.06 4.64
C ASP A 442 18.93 8.43 5.34
N PHE A 443 18.15 9.40 4.89
CA PHE A 443 18.02 10.67 5.61
C PHE A 443 17.35 10.45 6.96
N ALA A 444 17.77 11.25 7.94
CA ALA A 444 17.17 11.24 9.27
C ALA A 444 15.69 11.62 9.26
N LEU A 445 15.28 12.44 8.27
CA LEU A 445 13.91 12.91 8.07
C LEU A 445 13.52 12.80 6.58
N PRO A 446 12.33 12.26 6.26
CA PRO A 446 11.85 12.18 4.88
C PRO A 446 11.79 13.53 4.14
N VAL A 447 11.44 14.61 4.83
CA VAL A 447 11.41 15.97 4.23
C VAL A 447 12.78 16.42 3.71
N LEU A 448 13.87 16.03 4.39
CA LEU A 448 15.23 16.36 3.94
C LEU A 448 15.59 15.57 2.69
N ARG A 449 15.23 14.27 2.63
CA ARG A 449 15.38 13.45 1.43
C ARG A 449 14.68 14.08 0.24
N GLU A 450 13.42 14.46 0.42
CA GLU A 450 12.58 15.05 -0.63
C GLU A 450 13.15 16.40 -1.11
N TRP A 451 13.63 17.24 -0.20
CA TRP A 451 14.24 18.51 -0.53
C TRP A 451 15.57 18.36 -1.28
N TYR A 452 16.48 17.48 -0.84
CA TYR A 452 17.73 17.23 -1.56
C TYR A 452 17.49 16.54 -2.91
N ALA A 453 16.45 15.71 -3.03
CA ALA A 453 16.04 15.15 -4.31
C ALA A 453 15.49 16.23 -5.26
N ALA A 454 14.73 17.20 -4.75
CA ALA A 454 14.25 18.34 -5.53
C ALA A 454 15.40 19.24 -6.00
N ARG A 455 16.38 19.53 -5.13
CA ARG A 455 17.60 20.28 -5.52
C ARG A 455 18.41 19.57 -6.58
N ALA A 456 18.55 18.24 -6.48
CA ALA A 456 19.23 17.46 -7.49
C ALA A 456 18.60 17.63 -8.90
N ILE A 457 17.27 17.86 -8.98
CA ILE A 457 16.58 18.18 -10.23
C ILE A 457 16.90 19.62 -10.66
N LEU A 458 16.71 20.60 -9.76
CA LEU A 458 16.92 22.03 -10.05
C LEU A 458 18.36 22.35 -10.48
N GLU A 459 19.34 21.64 -9.92
CA GLU A 459 20.76 21.80 -10.24
C GLU A 459 21.22 20.91 -11.41
N GLY A 460 20.33 20.12 -12.00
CA GLY A 460 20.64 19.26 -13.14
C GLY A 460 21.54 18.08 -12.81
N THR A 461 21.61 17.64 -11.55
CA THR A 461 22.28 16.38 -11.16
C THR A 461 21.52 15.16 -11.69
N ILE A 462 20.19 15.27 -11.82
CA ILE A 462 19.33 14.32 -12.51
C ILE A 462 18.33 15.08 -13.38
N ALA A 463 18.16 14.64 -14.62
CA ALA A 463 17.17 15.21 -15.55
C ALA A 463 15.77 14.64 -15.27
N ILE A 464 14.72 15.41 -15.53
CA ILE A 464 13.32 14.95 -15.34
C ILE A 464 13.02 13.77 -16.26
N GLU A 465 13.62 13.78 -17.45
CA GLU A 465 13.53 12.75 -18.48
C GLU A 465 14.12 11.40 -18.04
N ASP A 466 15.04 11.42 -17.06
CA ASP A 466 15.68 10.22 -16.52
C ASP A 466 14.87 9.58 -15.36
N LEU A 467 13.79 10.22 -14.91
CA LEU A 467 12.90 9.74 -13.84
C LEU A 467 11.95 8.63 -14.37
N LYS A 468 12.50 7.54 -14.93
CA LYS A 468 11.72 6.46 -15.56
C LYS A 468 10.94 5.59 -14.57
N TYR A 469 9.67 5.31 -14.89
CA TYR A 469 8.71 4.26 -14.44
C TYR A 469 8.57 3.88 -12.95
N LYS A 470 9.42 4.39 -12.04
CA LYS A 470 9.33 4.28 -10.57
C LYS A 470 8.90 5.60 -9.92
N SER A 471 8.25 6.45 -10.72
CA SER A 471 8.10 7.89 -10.52
C SER A 471 7.10 8.31 -9.44
N ASP A 472 6.30 7.40 -8.88
CA ASP A 472 5.40 7.72 -7.76
C ASP A 472 6.21 8.21 -6.54
N ARG A 473 7.45 7.74 -6.37
CA ARG A 473 8.37 8.17 -5.30
C ARG A 473 8.92 9.59 -5.52
N TRP A 474 8.86 10.06 -6.75
CA TRP A 474 9.34 11.38 -7.16
C TRP A 474 8.26 12.45 -7.13
N VAL A 475 7.00 12.10 -6.80
CA VAL A 475 5.88 13.05 -6.73
C VAL A 475 6.20 14.23 -5.79
N ALA A 476 6.58 13.95 -4.54
CA ALA A 476 6.92 15.00 -3.58
C ALA A 476 8.18 15.81 -3.98
N PRO A 477 9.32 15.20 -4.35
CA PRO A 477 10.47 15.94 -4.88
C PRO A 477 10.15 16.82 -6.09
N LEU A 478 9.35 16.33 -7.05
CA LEU A 478 8.94 17.11 -8.23
C LEU A 478 8.04 18.28 -7.84
N ALA A 479 7.09 18.08 -6.94
CA ALA A 479 6.24 19.16 -6.43
C ALA A 479 7.10 20.26 -5.77
N ILE A 480 8.07 19.89 -4.92
CA ILE A 480 9.01 20.86 -4.33
C ILE A 480 9.82 21.57 -5.42
N ALA A 481 10.35 20.84 -6.42
CA ALA A 481 11.13 21.43 -7.50
C ALA A 481 10.31 22.40 -8.37
N LEU A 482 9.06 22.09 -8.68
CA LEU A 482 8.18 22.99 -9.45
C LEU A 482 7.82 24.27 -8.68
N ASP A 483 7.66 24.17 -7.37
CA ASP A 483 7.33 25.32 -6.53
C ASP A 483 8.55 26.25 -6.37
N GLU A 484 9.75 25.69 -6.16
CA GLU A 484 11.00 26.44 -6.01
C GLU A 484 11.64 26.89 -7.32
N GLY A 485 11.38 26.17 -8.41
CA GLY A 485 11.95 26.45 -9.72
C GLY A 485 11.50 27.79 -10.27
N ASP A 486 12.33 28.38 -11.13
CA ASP A 486 11.93 29.56 -11.88
C ASP A 486 10.82 29.22 -12.89
N ARG A 487 10.24 30.27 -13.50
CA ARG A 487 9.17 30.09 -14.49
C ARG A 487 9.61 29.22 -15.67
N GLN A 488 10.86 29.37 -16.13
CA GLN A 488 11.35 28.64 -17.30
C GLN A 488 11.43 27.14 -17.02
N PHE A 489 12.02 26.77 -15.88
CA PHE A 489 12.07 25.39 -15.43
C PHE A 489 10.67 24.82 -15.23
N ARG A 490 9.79 25.55 -14.54
CA ARG A 490 8.43 25.08 -14.21
C ARG A 490 7.61 24.75 -15.45
N GLU A 491 7.56 25.66 -16.42
CA GLU A 491 6.82 25.45 -17.66
C GLU A 491 7.41 24.27 -18.44
N ALA A 492 8.74 24.23 -18.65
CA ALA A 492 9.39 23.14 -19.36
C ALA A 492 9.16 21.76 -18.69
N ALA A 493 9.21 21.72 -17.37
CA ALA A 493 8.94 20.51 -16.59
C ALA A 493 7.48 20.05 -16.72
N LEU A 494 6.51 20.97 -16.62
CA LEU A 494 5.09 20.62 -16.74
C LEU A 494 4.68 20.25 -18.16
N GLU A 495 5.22 20.94 -19.17
CA GLU A 495 5.08 20.56 -20.59
C GLU A 495 5.60 19.13 -20.82
N PHE A 496 6.81 18.82 -20.34
CA PHE A 496 7.38 17.48 -20.46
C PHE A 496 6.53 16.42 -19.75
N LEU A 497 6.16 16.67 -18.49
CA LEU A 497 5.40 15.73 -17.67
C LEU A 497 4.02 15.46 -18.24
N THR A 498 3.27 16.49 -18.63
CA THR A 498 1.90 16.32 -19.17
C THR A 498 1.90 15.58 -20.50
N ALA A 499 2.88 15.85 -21.38
CA ALA A 499 2.98 15.19 -22.67
C ALA A 499 3.46 13.72 -22.58
N ASN A 500 4.34 13.38 -21.63
CA ASN A 500 4.98 12.06 -21.57
C ASN A 500 4.39 11.12 -20.50
N ASP A 501 3.98 11.68 -19.36
CA ASP A 501 3.43 10.94 -18.22
C ASP A 501 2.32 11.77 -17.51
N PRO A 502 1.14 11.92 -18.15
CA PRO A 502 0.03 12.70 -17.60
C PRO A 502 -0.43 12.21 -16.22
N GLY A 503 -0.23 10.92 -15.92
CA GLY A 503 -0.50 10.34 -14.61
C GLY A 503 0.41 10.87 -13.52
N LEU A 504 1.71 11.01 -13.80
CA LEU A 504 2.66 11.64 -12.88
C LEU A 504 2.35 13.13 -12.71
N ALA A 505 2.09 13.82 -13.82
CA ALA A 505 1.76 15.25 -13.80
C ALA A 505 0.55 15.51 -12.89
N SER A 506 -0.49 14.68 -12.98
CA SER A 506 -1.68 14.82 -12.13
C SER A 506 -1.36 14.65 -10.64
N LEU A 507 -0.57 13.63 -10.27
CA LEU A 507 -0.15 13.39 -8.89
C LEU A 507 0.73 14.52 -8.34
N VAL A 508 1.66 15.04 -9.14
CA VAL A 508 2.54 16.16 -8.75
C VAL A 508 1.73 17.44 -8.55
N LEU A 509 0.77 17.73 -9.44
CA LEU A 509 -0.12 18.88 -9.31
C LEU A 509 -1.10 18.74 -8.13
N HIS A 510 -1.46 17.50 -7.76
CA HIS A 510 -2.22 17.24 -6.55
C HIS A 510 -1.42 17.59 -5.30
N GLU A 511 -0.15 17.18 -5.22
CA GLU A 511 0.75 17.46 -4.08
C GLU A 511 1.05 18.97 -3.91
N LEU A 512 0.95 19.75 -4.98
CA LEU A 512 1.09 21.21 -4.94
C LEU A 512 -0.11 21.93 -4.29
N LYS A 513 -1.24 21.25 -4.10
CA LYS A 513 -2.41 21.85 -3.42
C LYS A 513 -2.17 21.88 -1.92
N PRO A 514 -2.51 22.98 -1.23
CA PRO A 514 -2.49 22.99 0.23
C PRO A 514 -3.51 21.98 0.77
N SER A 515 -3.07 21.11 1.68
CA SER A 515 -3.92 20.13 2.36
C SER A 515 -4.87 20.73 3.41
N TRP A 516 -4.63 21.98 3.82
CA TRP A 516 -5.47 22.67 4.78
C TRP A 516 -6.59 23.44 4.06
N PRO A 517 -7.85 23.32 4.51
CA PRO A 517 -8.88 24.24 4.08
C PRO A 517 -8.47 25.66 4.51
N TYR A 518 -8.19 26.52 3.54
CA TYR A 518 -8.09 27.95 3.77
C TYR A 518 -9.44 28.42 4.32
N THR A 519 -9.54 28.63 5.62
CA THR A 519 -10.74 29.21 6.26
C THR A 519 -10.67 30.74 6.32
N ALA A 520 -9.98 31.38 5.37
CA ALA A 520 -9.95 32.84 5.31
C ALA A 520 -9.99 33.31 3.85
N GLU A 521 -11.15 33.87 3.48
CA GLU A 521 -11.49 34.34 2.14
C GLU A 521 -10.79 35.67 1.75
N GLU A 522 -9.88 36.27 2.53
CA GLU A 522 -9.61 37.71 2.35
C GLU A 522 -8.15 38.21 2.23
N GLU A 523 -7.07 37.49 2.58
CA GLU A 523 -5.74 38.16 2.69
C GLU A 523 -4.51 37.46 2.06
N ALA A 524 -4.64 36.28 1.46
CA ALA A 524 -3.52 35.72 0.71
C ALA A 524 -3.40 36.39 -0.67
N GLU A 525 -2.23 36.94 -0.97
CA GLU A 525 -1.98 37.58 -2.27
C GLU A 525 -2.20 36.57 -3.41
N PRO A 526 -2.87 36.97 -4.51
CA PRO A 526 -3.00 36.13 -5.68
C PRO A 526 -1.61 35.81 -6.26
N PRO A 527 -1.44 34.66 -6.94
CA PRO A 527 -0.21 34.36 -7.65
C PRO A 527 0.17 35.52 -8.56
N SER A 528 1.46 35.80 -8.68
CA SER A 528 1.94 36.95 -9.46
C SER A 528 1.58 36.85 -10.95
N SER A 529 1.40 35.63 -11.46
CA SER A 529 0.92 35.35 -12.82
C SER A 529 -0.60 35.50 -13.02
N LEU A 530 -1.39 35.61 -11.95
CA LEU A 530 -2.84 35.81 -12.01
C LEU A 530 -3.16 37.31 -12.14
N SER A 531 -3.21 37.80 -13.38
CA SER A 531 -3.41 39.21 -13.71
C SER A 531 -4.85 39.52 -14.13
N THR A 532 -5.18 39.25 -15.40
CA THR A 532 -6.47 39.57 -16.03
C THR A 532 -7.22 38.29 -16.39
N PRO A 533 -8.56 38.33 -16.53
CA PRO A 533 -9.32 37.17 -16.98
C PRO A 533 -8.85 36.62 -18.34
N GLU A 534 -8.45 37.50 -19.27
CA GLU A 534 -7.93 37.10 -20.58
C GLU A 534 -6.56 36.41 -20.47
N ASP A 535 -5.63 36.94 -19.66
CA ASP A 535 -4.33 36.30 -19.46
C ASP A 535 -4.48 34.96 -18.72
N ALA A 536 -5.39 34.90 -17.74
CA ALA A 536 -5.71 33.67 -17.04
C ALA A 536 -6.26 32.61 -18.01
N GLY A 537 -7.20 33.00 -18.88
CA GLY A 537 -7.75 32.11 -19.90
C GLY A 537 -6.71 31.63 -20.91
N ARG A 538 -5.77 32.48 -21.34
CA ARG A 538 -4.65 32.04 -22.20
C ARG A 538 -3.75 31.03 -21.51
N GLN A 539 -3.43 31.23 -20.24
CA GLN A 539 -2.60 30.28 -19.47
C GLN A 539 -3.31 28.93 -19.28
N ILE A 540 -4.60 28.94 -18.97
CA ILE A 540 -5.41 27.71 -18.84
C ILE A 540 -5.47 26.96 -20.18
N LEU A 541 -5.77 27.66 -21.28
CA LEU A 541 -5.82 27.04 -22.62
C LEU A 541 -4.45 26.52 -23.07
N GLY A 542 -3.36 27.22 -22.76
CA GLY A 542 -2.00 26.76 -23.04
C GLY A 542 -1.67 25.46 -22.30
N ALA A 543 -1.94 25.40 -20.99
CA ALA A 543 -1.77 24.19 -20.21
C ALA A 543 -2.64 23.04 -20.75
N LEU A 544 -3.89 23.33 -21.12
CA LEU A 544 -4.82 22.34 -21.67
C LEU A 544 -4.35 21.75 -23.00
N GLN A 545 -3.65 22.53 -23.84
CA GLN A 545 -3.08 22.02 -25.09
C GLN A 545 -2.04 20.92 -24.85
N HIS A 546 -1.16 21.09 -23.87
CA HIS A 546 -0.16 20.06 -23.54
C HIS A 546 -0.79 18.83 -22.89
N TRP A 547 -1.86 19.01 -22.11
CA TRP A 547 -2.68 17.88 -21.67
C TRP A 547 -3.32 17.13 -22.84
N ALA A 548 -3.84 17.84 -23.84
CA ALA A 548 -4.43 17.24 -25.02
C ALA A 548 -3.40 16.39 -25.78
N GLU A 549 -2.16 16.87 -25.92
CA GLU A 549 -1.05 16.14 -26.54
C GLU A 549 -0.74 14.83 -25.80
N GLY A 550 -0.64 14.86 -24.46
CA GLY A 550 -0.31 13.67 -23.67
C GLY A 550 -1.45 12.67 -23.49
N LEU A 551 -2.70 13.14 -23.50
CA LEU A 551 -3.89 12.28 -23.36
C LEU A 551 -4.34 11.72 -24.73
N GLY A 552 -4.03 12.39 -25.84
CA GLY A 552 -4.34 11.93 -27.19
C GLY A 552 -5.83 11.64 -27.41
N VAL A 553 -6.16 10.42 -27.85
CA VAL A 553 -7.54 9.97 -28.13
C VAL A 553 -8.48 10.13 -26.93
N LEU A 554 -7.94 10.04 -25.71
CA LEU A 554 -8.72 10.27 -24.51
C LEU A 554 -9.22 11.71 -24.41
N TYR A 555 -8.40 12.70 -24.80
CA TYR A 555 -8.82 14.11 -24.81
C TYR A 555 -9.92 14.35 -25.85
N GLU A 556 -9.85 13.71 -27.02
CA GLU A 556 -10.89 13.80 -28.05
C GLU A 556 -12.23 13.20 -27.60
N THR A 557 -12.21 12.27 -26.63
CA THR A 557 -13.42 11.59 -26.14
C THR A 557 -13.95 12.16 -24.83
N ALA A 558 -13.06 12.65 -23.96
CA ALA A 558 -13.37 13.01 -22.59
C ALA A 558 -12.77 14.37 -22.17
N GLY A 559 -12.29 15.17 -23.12
CA GLY A 559 -11.86 16.55 -22.91
C GLY A 559 -12.99 17.55 -23.20
N PRO A 560 -12.78 18.84 -22.90
CA PRO A 560 -13.72 19.90 -23.25
C PRO A 560 -13.63 20.22 -24.75
N VAL A 561 -14.06 19.30 -25.61
CA VAL A 561 -14.00 19.41 -27.07
C VAL A 561 -15.40 19.46 -27.71
N THR A 562 -15.51 20.13 -28.85
CA THR A 562 -16.70 20.15 -29.70
C THR A 562 -16.86 18.83 -30.45
N GLU A 563 -17.99 18.64 -31.14
CA GLU A 563 -18.20 17.47 -32.03
C GLU A 563 -17.15 17.35 -33.15
N THR A 564 -16.50 18.47 -33.51
CA THR A 564 -15.43 18.51 -34.53
C THR A 564 -14.05 18.15 -33.97
N GLY A 565 -13.93 17.97 -32.65
CA GLY A 565 -12.68 17.72 -31.94
C GLY A 565 -11.90 18.98 -31.55
N ASP A 566 -12.44 20.17 -31.83
CA ASP A 566 -11.82 21.44 -31.43
C ASP A 566 -12.08 21.71 -29.95
N THR A 567 -11.13 22.36 -29.25
CA THR A 567 -11.37 22.78 -27.86
C THR A 567 -12.56 23.73 -27.77
N LYS A 568 -13.49 23.46 -26.86
CA LYS A 568 -14.69 24.28 -26.60
C LYS A 568 -14.30 25.72 -26.28
N PRO A 569 -15.10 26.72 -26.71
CA PRO A 569 -14.93 28.10 -26.29
C PRO A 569 -14.91 28.24 -24.76
N LEU A 570 -13.92 28.97 -24.24
CA LEU A 570 -13.73 29.22 -22.81
C LEU A 570 -14.05 30.68 -22.49
N MET A 571 -14.82 30.90 -21.44
CA MET A 571 -15.00 32.20 -20.81
C MET A 571 -14.43 32.17 -19.39
N VAL A 572 -13.65 33.17 -19.02
CA VAL A 572 -12.96 33.23 -17.72
C VAL A 572 -13.33 34.49 -16.95
N GLY A 573 -13.60 34.34 -15.66
CA GLY A 573 -13.71 35.44 -14.71
C GLY A 573 -12.67 35.30 -13.61
N VAL A 574 -12.09 36.42 -13.17
CA VAL A 574 -11.11 36.48 -12.07
C VAL A 574 -11.59 37.48 -11.03
N ARG A 575 -11.58 37.09 -9.76
CA ARG A 575 -11.87 37.98 -8.62
C ARG A 575 -10.98 37.62 -7.43
N GLY A 576 -9.98 38.43 -7.14
CA GLY A 576 -8.96 38.10 -6.14
C GLY A 576 -8.26 36.79 -6.52
N ARG A 577 -8.32 35.79 -5.65
CA ARG A 577 -7.82 34.43 -5.92
C ARG A 577 -8.84 33.50 -6.58
N TYR A 578 -10.06 33.95 -6.83
CA TYR A 578 -11.06 33.12 -7.46
C TYR A 578 -10.95 33.16 -8.98
N VAL A 579 -10.89 31.98 -9.59
CA VAL A 579 -11.03 31.79 -11.04
C VAL A 579 -12.33 31.05 -11.31
N MET A 580 -13.13 31.62 -12.20
CA MET A 580 -14.33 30.98 -12.75
C MET A 580 -14.07 30.61 -14.21
N THR A 581 -14.21 29.33 -14.55
CA THR A 581 -14.18 28.85 -15.93
C THR A 581 -15.58 28.51 -16.38
N LEU A 582 -15.95 28.94 -17.59
CA LEU A 582 -17.21 28.58 -18.24
C LEU A 582 -16.91 28.01 -19.62
N TRP A 583 -17.37 26.79 -19.88
CA TRP A 583 -17.19 26.11 -21.16
C TRP A 583 -18.49 26.15 -21.96
N TYR A 584 -18.41 26.52 -23.24
CA TYR A 584 -19.59 26.59 -24.10
C TYR A 584 -20.04 25.21 -24.59
N GLU A 585 -21.32 24.92 -24.40
CA GLU A 585 -21.98 23.66 -24.77
C GLU A 585 -22.96 23.82 -25.95
N GLY A 586 -23.13 25.06 -26.45
CA GLY A 586 -24.07 25.33 -27.53
C GLY A 586 -23.52 25.02 -28.94
N PRO A 587 -24.40 24.85 -29.94
CA PRO A 587 -24.00 24.59 -31.33
C PRO A 587 -23.48 25.84 -32.06
N GLU A 588 -23.65 27.05 -31.51
CA GLU A 588 -23.25 28.28 -32.16
C GLU A 588 -21.73 28.52 -32.11
N GLN A 589 -21.17 29.09 -33.17
CA GLN A 589 -19.77 29.51 -33.16
C GLN A 589 -19.57 30.68 -32.19
N ARG A 590 -18.57 30.55 -31.31
CA ARG A 590 -18.15 31.56 -30.33
C ARG A 590 -16.65 31.81 -30.46
N PRO A 591 -16.14 32.98 -30.02
CA PRO A 591 -14.71 33.20 -29.92
C PRO A 591 -14.08 32.15 -28.97
N PRO A 592 -12.86 31.65 -29.26
CA PRO A 592 -12.21 30.63 -28.43
C PRO A 592 -12.00 31.04 -26.96
N LEU A 593 -11.82 32.35 -26.72
CA LEU A 593 -11.64 32.92 -25.39
C LEU A 593 -12.46 34.20 -25.22
N ALA A 594 -13.14 34.33 -24.08
CA ALA A 594 -13.84 35.52 -23.63
C ALA A 594 -13.62 35.76 -22.13
N SER A 595 -13.94 36.97 -21.65
CA SER A 595 -13.93 37.32 -20.22
C SER A 595 -15.34 37.61 -19.69
N VAL A 596 -15.52 37.44 -18.38
CA VAL A 596 -16.79 37.73 -17.69
C VAL A 596 -16.55 38.26 -16.28
N ASP A 597 -17.46 39.12 -15.81
CA ASP A 597 -17.49 39.51 -14.40
C ASP A 597 -18.01 38.35 -13.55
N VAL A 598 -17.27 38.01 -12.49
CA VAL A 598 -17.59 36.86 -11.63
C VAL A 598 -18.92 37.04 -10.91
N ALA A 599 -19.22 38.25 -10.43
CA ALA A 599 -20.46 38.51 -9.70
C ALA A 599 -21.68 38.47 -10.64
N GLU A 600 -21.54 39.00 -11.85
CA GLU A 600 -22.58 38.96 -12.87
C GLU A 600 -22.94 37.53 -13.28
N ALA A 601 -21.95 36.70 -13.60
CA ALA A 601 -22.20 35.33 -14.05
C ALA A 601 -22.70 34.40 -12.92
N LEU A 602 -22.37 34.66 -11.65
CA LEU A 602 -22.99 33.94 -10.52
C LEU A 602 -24.46 34.34 -10.31
N ALA A 603 -24.78 35.62 -10.50
CA ALA A 603 -26.15 36.12 -10.37
C ALA A 603 -27.05 35.66 -11.53
N ASN A 604 -26.49 35.63 -12.75
CA ASN A 604 -27.19 35.25 -13.99
C ASN A 604 -26.28 34.35 -14.83
N PRO A 605 -26.23 33.02 -14.57
CA PRO A 605 -25.39 32.12 -15.33
C PRO A 605 -25.79 32.12 -16.82
N PRO A 606 -24.85 32.37 -17.75
CA PRO A 606 -25.16 32.48 -19.16
C PRO A 606 -25.66 31.13 -19.71
N GLN A 607 -26.77 31.17 -20.46
CA GLN A 607 -27.37 29.96 -21.04
C GLN A 607 -26.40 29.27 -22.02
N GLY A 608 -26.35 27.94 -21.97
CA GLY A 608 -25.46 27.13 -22.80
C GLY A 608 -24.00 27.08 -22.32
N TRP A 609 -23.71 27.56 -21.10
CA TRP A 609 -22.38 27.50 -20.51
C TRP A 609 -22.36 26.65 -19.25
N SER A 610 -21.40 25.72 -19.16
CA SER A 610 -21.11 24.96 -17.95
C SER A 610 -20.02 25.67 -17.14
N TYR A 611 -20.36 26.17 -15.95
CA TYR A 611 -19.44 26.97 -15.13
C TYR A 611 -18.88 26.22 -13.92
N ARG A 612 -17.70 26.65 -13.45
CA ARG A 612 -17.10 26.24 -12.18
C ARG A 612 -16.25 27.37 -11.60
N ALA A 613 -16.51 27.73 -10.35
CA ALA A 613 -15.71 28.70 -9.60
C ALA A 613 -14.83 27.97 -8.59
N ARG A 614 -13.57 28.38 -8.47
CA ARG A 614 -12.56 27.77 -7.59
C ARG A 614 -11.61 28.82 -7.03
N ASP A 615 -11.10 28.55 -5.85
CA ASP A 615 -9.93 29.27 -5.32
C ASP A 615 -8.66 28.78 -6.03
N VAL A 616 -7.78 29.71 -6.37
CA VAL A 616 -6.49 29.45 -7.01
C VAL A 616 -5.47 29.15 -5.90
N PRO A 617 -4.78 27.99 -5.93
CA PRO A 617 -3.76 27.69 -4.93
C PRO A 617 -2.61 28.72 -5.00
N PRO A 618 -1.89 28.97 -3.90
CA PRO A 618 -0.75 29.90 -3.86
C PRO A 618 0.49 29.29 -4.53
N SER A 619 0.33 28.72 -5.73
CA SER A 619 1.38 28.15 -6.55
C SER A 619 1.28 28.73 -7.95
N GLU A 620 2.43 29.05 -8.53
CA GLU A 620 2.52 29.56 -9.90
C GLU A 620 2.26 28.45 -10.96
N ALA A 621 2.08 27.19 -10.53
CA ALA A 621 1.58 26.09 -11.38
C ALA A 621 0.03 26.09 -11.53
N TRP A 622 -0.67 27.10 -10.99
CA TRP A 622 -2.12 27.12 -10.95
C TRP A 622 -2.86 26.91 -12.29
N PRO A 623 -2.39 27.39 -13.47
CA PRO A 623 -3.13 27.19 -14.72
C PRO A 623 -3.27 25.71 -15.06
N TRP A 624 -2.20 24.94 -14.79
CA TRP A 624 -2.13 23.50 -14.98
C TRP A 624 -3.05 22.75 -14.03
N ILE A 625 -3.16 23.22 -12.78
CA ILE A 625 -4.07 22.68 -11.77
C ILE A 625 -5.53 22.87 -12.21
N ILE A 626 -5.90 24.08 -12.64
CA ILE A 626 -7.26 24.39 -13.09
C ILE A 626 -7.63 23.59 -14.35
N ALA A 627 -6.73 23.52 -15.34
CA ALA A 627 -6.93 22.73 -16.55
C ALA A 627 -7.16 21.24 -16.25
N LYS A 628 -6.32 20.66 -15.39
CA LYS A 628 -6.43 19.26 -14.94
C LYS A 628 -7.77 18.97 -14.25
N GLU A 629 -8.24 19.88 -13.41
CA GLU A 629 -9.52 19.70 -12.73
C GLU A 629 -10.74 19.83 -13.65
N ASP A 630 -10.65 20.61 -14.72
CA ASP A 630 -11.68 20.66 -15.77
C ASP A 630 -11.67 19.37 -16.58
N LEU A 631 -10.48 18.85 -16.91
CA LEU A 631 -10.34 17.53 -17.53
C LEU A 631 -10.92 16.40 -16.67
N ALA A 632 -10.62 16.38 -15.37
CA ALA A 632 -11.16 15.36 -14.46
C ALA A 632 -12.69 15.35 -14.42
N ARG A 633 -13.33 16.53 -14.54
CA ARG A 633 -14.79 16.63 -14.60
C ARG A 633 -15.34 16.06 -15.90
N GLU A 634 -14.73 16.38 -17.05
CA GLU A 634 -15.15 15.81 -18.33
C GLU A 634 -14.87 14.29 -18.38
N MET A 635 -13.81 13.83 -17.73
CA MET A 635 -13.52 12.41 -17.53
C MET A 635 -14.62 11.69 -16.75
N ASP A 636 -15.04 12.24 -15.60
CA ASP A 636 -16.14 11.71 -14.80
C ASP A 636 -17.42 11.59 -15.64
N ARG A 637 -17.76 12.64 -16.42
CA ARG A 637 -18.92 12.62 -17.32
C ARG A 637 -18.79 11.55 -18.40
N ALA A 638 -17.62 11.41 -19.03
CA ALA A 638 -17.39 10.40 -20.07
C ALA A 638 -17.48 8.97 -19.53
N LEU A 639 -17.00 8.73 -18.31
CA LEU A 639 -17.12 7.45 -17.60
C LEU A 639 -18.58 7.15 -17.24
N ASP A 640 -19.28 8.11 -16.64
CA ASP A 640 -20.67 7.93 -16.18
C ASP A 640 -21.63 7.71 -17.36
N HIS A 641 -21.40 8.39 -18.49
CA HIS A 641 -22.19 8.18 -19.70
C HIS A 641 -21.73 6.97 -20.54
N GLY A 642 -20.62 6.34 -20.18
CA GLY A 642 -20.08 5.16 -20.85
C GLY A 642 -19.46 5.43 -22.23
N MET A 643 -19.07 6.68 -22.49
CA MET A 643 -18.54 7.12 -23.79
C MET A 643 -17.24 6.42 -24.15
N LEU A 644 -16.41 6.08 -23.15
CA LEU A 644 -15.14 5.38 -23.37
C LEU A 644 -15.33 3.95 -23.90
N ALA A 645 -16.46 3.29 -23.64
CA ALA A 645 -16.71 1.93 -24.13
C ALA A 645 -16.71 1.83 -25.66
N ARG A 646 -16.94 2.95 -26.38
CA ARG A 646 -16.88 3.02 -27.85
C ARG A 646 -15.50 2.72 -28.44
N LEU A 647 -14.45 2.86 -27.63
CA LEU A 647 -13.10 2.50 -28.03
C LEU A 647 -12.91 0.98 -28.12
N SER A 648 -13.84 0.18 -27.59
CA SER A 648 -13.86 -1.27 -27.67
C SER A 648 -14.88 -1.79 -28.69
N GLU A 649 -14.51 -2.79 -29.47
CA GLU A 649 -15.45 -3.50 -30.35
C GLU A 649 -16.58 -4.20 -29.56
N VAL A 650 -16.28 -4.71 -28.37
CA VAL A 650 -17.26 -5.35 -27.50
C VAL A 650 -18.19 -4.29 -26.89
N GLY A 651 -17.64 -3.15 -26.47
CA GLY A 651 -18.42 -2.02 -25.95
C GLY A 651 -19.36 -1.42 -27.01
N VAL A 652 -18.91 -1.30 -28.26
CA VAL A 652 -19.76 -0.88 -29.39
C VAL A 652 -20.93 -1.84 -29.59
N LYS A 653 -20.74 -3.15 -29.43
CA LYS A 653 -21.84 -4.13 -29.54
C LYS A 653 -22.88 -3.94 -28.43
N GLU A 654 -22.46 -3.70 -27.19
CA GLU A 654 -23.39 -3.39 -26.09
C GLU A 654 -24.14 -2.07 -26.34
N LEU A 655 -23.46 -1.05 -26.84
CA LEU A 655 -24.08 0.23 -27.14
C LEU A 655 -25.11 0.13 -28.27
N CYS A 656 -24.79 -0.61 -29.34
CA CYS A 656 -25.71 -0.92 -30.43
C CYS A 656 -26.97 -1.62 -29.91
N TRP A 657 -26.79 -2.60 -29.02
CA TRP A 657 -27.88 -3.35 -28.39
C TRP A 657 -28.76 -2.45 -27.51
N GLU A 658 -28.15 -1.64 -26.65
CA GLU A 658 -28.86 -0.69 -25.79
C GLU A 658 -29.71 0.29 -26.60
N ILE A 659 -29.13 0.90 -27.64
CA ILE A 659 -29.83 1.88 -28.49
C ILE A 659 -30.99 1.23 -29.22
N ALA A 660 -30.79 0.03 -29.78
CA ALA A 660 -31.87 -0.71 -30.42
C ALA A 660 -33.06 -0.94 -29.48
N LEU A 661 -32.80 -1.32 -28.22
CA LEU A 661 -33.84 -1.46 -27.20
C LEU A 661 -34.49 -0.12 -26.83
N LYS A 662 -33.70 0.98 -26.73
CA LYS A 662 -34.24 2.33 -26.43
C LYS A 662 -35.09 2.90 -27.56
N LEU A 663 -34.82 2.53 -28.81
CA LEU A 663 -35.64 2.85 -29.98
C LEU A 663 -36.94 2.05 -30.05
N GLY A 664 -37.17 1.12 -29.11
CA GLY A 664 -38.39 0.32 -29.03
C GLY A 664 -38.37 -0.97 -29.84
N ALA A 665 -37.20 -1.42 -30.30
CA ALA A 665 -37.08 -2.70 -30.98
C ALA A 665 -37.39 -3.85 -30.00
N VAL A 666 -38.24 -4.79 -30.42
CA VAL A 666 -38.70 -5.90 -29.59
C VAL A 666 -37.98 -7.19 -29.98
N PRO A 667 -37.32 -7.89 -29.03
CA PRO A 667 -36.65 -9.16 -29.31
C PRO A 667 -37.61 -10.24 -29.79
N SER A 668 -37.18 -11.06 -30.76
CA SER A 668 -37.91 -12.26 -31.20
C SER A 668 -37.94 -13.35 -30.10
N ASN A 669 -39.06 -14.05 -29.91
CA ASN A 669 -39.25 -15.03 -28.83
C ASN A 669 -38.31 -16.26 -28.84
N GLU A 670 -37.72 -16.65 -29.98
CA GLU A 670 -36.92 -17.89 -30.07
C GLU A 670 -35.43 -17.68 -29.75
N ASP A 671 -34.82 -16.55 -30.15
CA ASP A 671 -33.38 -16.28 -29.97
C ASP A 671 -33.07 -14.91 -29.34
N SER A 672 -34.10 -14.16 -28.91
CA SER A 672 -33.96 -12.79 -28.40
C SER A 672 -33.16 -11.86 -29.32
N THR A 673 -33.33 -11.98 -30.65
CA THR A 673 -32.63 -11.15 -31.65
C THR A 673 -33.48 -9.96 -32.12
N LEU A 674 -32.83 -8.92 -32.64
CA LEU A 674 -33.48 -7.73 -33.21
C LEU A 674 -33.23 -7.65 -34.71
N ARG A 675 -34.24 -7.23 -35.48
CA ARG A 675 -34.12 -7.02 -36.93
C ARG A 675 -33.31 -5.76 -37.22
N LEU A 676 -32.21 -5.92 -37.95
CA LEU A 676 -31.24 -4.84 -38.16
C LEU A 676 -31.81 -3.70 -39.02
N ASP A 677 -32.69 -4.00 -39.97
CA ASP A 677 -33.34 -3.03 -40.84
C ASP A 677 -34.29 -2.10 -40.08
N GLU A 678 -35.06 -2.63 -39.12
CA GLU A 678 -35.96 -1.85 -38.26
C GLU A 678 -35.17 -0.88 -37.36
N VAL A 679 -34.08 -1.37 -36.75
CA VAL A 679 -33.19 -0.54 -35.91
C VAL A 679 -32.53 0.58 -36.73
N LEU A 680 -31.98 0.24 -37.91
CA LEU A 680 -31.34 1.22 -38.80
C LEU A 680 -32.32 2.29 -39.27
N GLN A 681 -33.57 1.93 -39.55
CA GLN A 681 -34.58 2.91 -39.95
C GLN A 681 -34.86 3.91 -38.83
N SER A 682 -35.17 3.43 -37.62
CA SER A 682 -35.44 4.30 -36.47
C SER A 682 -34.25 5.17 -36.09
N LEU A 683 -33.03 4.63 -36.17
CA LEU A 683 -31.81 5.39 -35.88
C LEU A 683 -31.56 6.47 -36.92
N SER A 684 -31.74 6.17 -38.22
CA SER A 684 -31.56 7.15 -39.30
C SER A 684 -32.52 8.33 -39.18
N GLU A 685 -33.79 8.07 -38.83
CA GLU A 685 -34.79 9.11 -38.62
C GLU A 685 -34.42 10.02 -37.43
N LEU A 686 -33.86 9.43 -36.38
CA LEU A 686 -33.44 10.14 -35.17
C LEU A 686 -32.20 11.01 -35.42
N VAL A 687 -31.20 10.48 -36.14
CA VAL A 687 -29.99 11.20 -36.55
C VAL A 687 -30.33 12.34 -37.52
N PHE A 688 -31.23 12.12 -38.48
CA PHE A 688 -31.61 13.13 -39.47
C PHE A 688 -32.35 14.32 -38.86
N ASN A 689 -33.16 14.08 -37.82
CA ASN A 689 -33.95 15.11 -37.16
C ASN A 689 -33.24 15.78 -35.97
N GLY A 690 -32.11 15.22 -35.50
CA GLY A 690 -31.34 15.74 -34.37
C GLY A 690 -30.40 16.88 -34.74
N THR A 691 -30.31 17.90 -33.89
CA THR A 691 -29.25 18.92 -33.92
C THR A 691 -28.62 19.02 -32.53
N GLY A 692 -27.33 18.70 -32.40
CA GLY A 692 -26.65 18.63 -31.10
C GLY A 692 -26.90 17.31 -30.37
N GLY A 693 -27.51 17.35 -29.18
CA GLY A 693 -27.85 16.17 -28.38
C GLY A 693 -29.29 15.66 -28.59
N VAL A 694 -29.47 14.34 -28.55
CA VAL A 694 -30.78 13.67 -28.61
C VAL A 694 -31.03 12.85 -27.35
N TYR A 695 -32.22 13.05 -26.76
CA TYR A 695 -32.64 12.31 -25.57
C TYR A 695 -33.35 11.00 -25.93
N LEU A 696 -32.85 9.89 -25.39
CA LEU A 696 -33.47 8.56 -25.46
C LEU A 696 -33.69 8.03 -24.04
N ASN A 697 -34.94 8.00 -23.58
CA ASN A 697 -35.34 7.55 -22.23
C ASN A 697 -34.44 8.15 -21.13
N ASP A 698 -34.44 9.49 -21.03
CA ASP A 698 -33.71 10.30 -20.04
C ASP A 698 -32.17 10.26 -20.17
N THR A 699 -31.62 9.63 -21.21
CA THR A 699 -30.18 9.70 -21.53
C THR A 699 -29.96 10.57 -22.76
N GLU A 700 -29.11 11.59 -22.65
CA GLU A 700 -28.68 12.39 -23.79
C GLU A 700 -27.53 11.71 -24.54
N TYR A 701 -27.63 11.64 -25.86
CA TYR A 701 -26.60 11.14 -26.76
C TYR A 701 -26.21 12.23 -27.75
N ALA A 702 -24.92 12.42 -28.03
CA ALA A 702 -24.51 13.29 -29.11
C ALA A 702 -24.94 12.67 -30.46
N VAL A 703 -25.40 13.50 -31.41
CA VAL A 703 -25.78 13.02 -32.75
C VAL A 703 -24.60 12.34 -33.46
N SER A 704 -23.37 12.83 -33.24
CA SER A 704 -22.15 12.23 -33.78
C SER A 704 -21.92 10.79 -33.29
N ASP A 705 -22.22 10.49 -32.02
CA ASP A 705 -22.12 9.13 -31.48
C ASP A 705 -23.15 8.21 -32.14
N LEU A 706 -24.38 8.70 -32.31
CA LEU A 706 -25.44 7.95 -32.99
C LEU A 706 -25.11 7.69 -34.47
N GLN A 707 -24.44 8.62 -35.15
CA GLN A 707 -23.94 8.45 -36.52
C GLN A 707 -22.85 7.38 -36.62
N ALA A 708 -21.93 7.33 -35.65
CA ALA A 708 -20.89 6.30 -35.60
C ALA A 708 -21.51 4.91 -35.42
N ILE A 709 -22.53 4.81 -34.57
CA ILE A 709 -23.28 3.58 -34.33
C ILE A 709 -24.07 3.17 -35.57
N GLU A 710 -24.75 4.11 -36.23
CA GLU A 710 -25.43 3.88 -37.50
C GLU A 710 -24.46 3.35 -38.56
N SER A 711 -23.28 3.95 -38.67
CA SER A 711 -22.23 3.52 -39.59
C SER A 711 -21.75 2.10 -39.30
N HIS A 712 -21.57 1.75 -38.02
CA HIS A 712 -21.24 0.39 -37.60
C HIS A 712 -22.33 -0.62 -37.99
N LEU A 713 -23.59 -0.32 -37.69
CA LEU A 713 -24.74 -1.17 -38.02
C LEU A 713 -24.92 -1.34 -39.53
N ARG A 714 -24.70 -0.29 -40.33
CA ARG A 714 -24.67 -0.39 -41.80
C ARG A 714 -23.53 -1.27 -42.29
N GLY A 715 -22.38 -1.22 -41.64
CA GLY A 715 -21.26 -2.14 -41.88
C GLY A 715 -21.69 -3.61 -41.70
N LEU A 716 -22.34 -3.94 -40.58
CA LEU A 716 -22.87 -5.28 -40.33
C LEU A 716 -23.88 -5.71 -41.40
N GLN A 717 -24.81 -4.82 -41.77
CA GLN A 717 -25.77 -5.09 -42.85
C GLN A 717 -25.08 -5.39 -44.18
N SER A 718 -24.06 -4.60 -44.53
CA SER A 718 -23.27 -4.80 -45.77
C SER A 718 -22.46 -6.10 -45.78
N SER A 719 -22.11 -6.62 -44.61
CA SER A 719 -21.45 -7.92 -44.43
C SER A 719 -22.41 -9.12 -44.51
N GLY A 720 -23.71 -8.88 -44.70
CA GLY A 720 -24.75 -9.90 -44.84
C GLY A 720 -25.46 -10.26 -43.53
N GLN A 721 -25.20 -9.54 -42.43
CA GLN A 721 -25.90 -9.76 -41.17
C GLN A 721 -27.28 -9.10 -41.20
N LEU A 722 -28.32 -9.88 -40.90
CA LEU A 722 -29.73 -9.42 -40.93
C LEU A 722 -30.31 -9.16 -39.53
N HIS A 723 -29.71 -9.75 -38.50
CA HIS A 723 -30.17 -9.66 -37.13
C HIS A 723 -29.03 -9.20 -36.22
N LEU A 724 -29.38 -8.35 -35.26
CA LEU A 724 -28.54 -8.01 -34.13
C LEU A 724 -28.80 -9.03 -33.02
N HIS A 725 -27.73 -9.64 -32.52
CA HIS A 725 -27.78 -10.61 -31.43
C HIS A 725 -27.47 -9.92 -30.10
N PRO A 726 -28.03 -10.40 -28.98
CA PRO A 726 -27.63 -9.91 -27.67
C PRO A 726 -26.13 -10.20 -27.46
N PRO A 727 -25.36 -9.25 -26.91
CA PRO A 727 -23.91 -9.40 -26.75
C PRO A 727 -23.54 -10.49 -25.72
N TRP A 728 -24.46 -10.82 -24.81
CA TRP A 728 -24.28 -11.81 -23.76
C TRP A 728 -25.38 -12.86 -23.84
N PRO A 729 -25.13 -14.11 -23.41
CA PRO A 729 -26.17 -15.12 -23.32
C PRO A 729 -27.32 -14.57 -22.48
N ALA A 730 -28.51 -14.48 -23.10
CA ALA A 730 -29.72 -14.16 -22.38
C ALA A 730 -29.95 -15.30 -21.40
N SER A 731 -29.72 -15.10 -20.10
CA SER A 731 -30.00 -16.11 -19.07
C SER A 731 -31.51 -16.28 -18.84
N GLY A 732 -32.32 -16.15 -19.89
CA GLY A 732 -33.75 -15.85 -19.80
C GLY A 732 -34.02 -14.43 -19.29
N ILE A 733 -33.10 -13.48 -19.47
CA ILE A 733 -33.28 -12.06 -19.13
C ILE A 733 -34.17 -11.41 -20.20
N SER A 734 -35.48 -11.59 -20.12
CA SER A 734 -36.38 -10.66 -20.80
C SER A 734 -36.34 -9.34 -20.04
N HIS A 735 -35.78 -8.31 -20.68
CA HIS A 735 -35.84 -6.94 -20.19
C HIS A 735 -37.31 -6.57 -19.94
N GLY A 736 -37.72 -6.59 -18.66
CA GLY A 736 -39.04 -6.14 -18.19
C GLY A 736 -40.14 -7.18 -17.98
N LEU A 737 -39.96 -8.46 -18.32
CA LEU A 737 -41.05 -9.47 -18.21
C LEU A 737 -40.61 -10.88 -17.72
N GLY A 738 -39.36 -11.05 -17.29
CA GLY A 738 -38.81 -12.35 -16.87
C GLY A 738 -39.16 -12.72 -15.43
N PRO A 739 -39.17 -14.02 -15.06
CA PRO A 739 -39.34 -14.41 -13.67
C PRO A 739 -38.20 -13.81 -12.81
N PRO A 740 -38.51 -13.41 -11.55
CA PRO A 740 -37.51 -12.88 -10.63
C PRO A 740 -36.36 -13.87 -10.45
N LEU A 741 -35.16 -13.37 -10.14
CA LEU A 741 -33.93 -14.16 -9.97
C LEU A 741 -34.13 -15.42 -9.08
N SER A 742 -35.11 -15.39 -8.17
CA SER A 742 -35.48 -16.46 -7.23
C SER A 742 -35.88 -17.78 -7.89
N HIS A 743 -36.09 -17.79 -9.22
CA HIS A 743 -36.50 -18.98 -9.98
C HIS A 743 -35.47 -19.42 -11.03
N ARG A 744 -34.25 -18.87 -11.04
CA ARG A 744 -33.22 -19.19 -12.05
C ARG A 744 -32.19 -20.20 -11.55
N ASP A 745 -31.64 -20.98 -12.48
CA ASP A 745 -30.54 -21.91 -12.19
C ASP A 745 -29.27 -21.11 -11.87
N PRO A 746 -28.63 -21.34 -10.70
CA PRO A 746 -27.33 -20.76 -10.38
C PRO A 746 -26.25 -20.99 -11.45
N GLN A 747 -26.32 -22.08 -12.22
CA GLN A 747 -25.39 -22.35 -13.31
C GLN A 747 -25.53 -21.36 -14.48
N ASP A 748 -26.76 -20.98 -14.84
CA ASP A 748 -27.00 -20.00 -15.89
C ASP A 748 -26.51 -18.60 -15.46
N LEU A 749 -26.69 -18.27 -14.19
CA LEU A 749 -26.14 -17.04 -13.60
C LEU A 749 -24.60 -17.07 -13.65
N LEU A 750 -23.97 -18.19 -13.28
CA LEU A 750 -22.51 -18.33 -13.35
C LEU A 750 -21.99 -18.18 -14.79
N LEU A 751 -22.64 -18.81 -15.76
CA LEU A 751 -22.25 -18.71 -17.18
C LEU A 751 -22.32 -17.27 -17.66
N HIS A 752 -23.46 -16.60 -17.42
CA HIS A 752 -23.64 -15.19 -17.76
C HIS A 752 -22.58 -14.30 -17.09
N THR A 753 -22.26 -14.57 -15.81
CA THR A 753 -21.23 -13.82 -15.07
C THR A 753 -19.86 -13.96 -15.72
N ASN A 754 -19.44 -15.18 -16.08
CA ASN A 754 -18.15 -15.42 -16.71
C ASN A 754 -18.03 -14.68 -18.04
N GLU A 755 -19.07 -14.72 -18.88
CA GLU A 755 -19.10 -14.01 -20.17
C GLU A 755 -19.05 -12.48 -20.01
N VAL A 756 -19.83 -11.92 -19.07
CA VAL A 756 -19.79 -10.48 -18.77
C VAL A 756 -18.42 -10.04 -18.26
N PHE A 757 -17.80 -10.80 -17.36
CA PHE A 757 -16.45 -10.50 -16.87
C PHE A 757 -15.39 -10.62 -17.98
N ALA A 758 -15.52 -11.60 -18.86
CA ALA A 758 -14.61 -11.76 -20.00
C ALA A 758 -14.75 -10.58 -20.98
N GLY A 759 -16.00 -10.18 -21.25
CA GLY A 759 -16.34 -8.98 -22.00
C GLY A 759 -15.76 -7.72 -21.39
N ALA A 760 -15.93 -7.54 -20.07
CA ALA A 760 -15.43 -6.37 -19.35
C ALA A 760 -13.90 -6.30 -19.39
N LEU A 761 -13.23 -7.43 -19.24
CA LEU A 761 -11.77 -7.51 -19.31
C LEU A 761 -11.23 -7.12 -20.70
N GLU A 762 -11.96 -7.51 -21.75
CA GLU A 762 -11.63 -7.13 -23.12
C GLU A 762 -11.95 -5.66 -23.43
N ILE A 763 -13.08 -5.14 -22.94
CA ILE A 763 -13.43 -3.71 -23.04
C ILE A 763 -12.36 -2.88 -22.35
N TYR A 764 -12.06 -3.17 -21.08
CA TYR A 764 -11.04 -2.47 -20.31
C TYR A 764 -9.69 -2.47 -21.04
N ARG A 765 -9.24 -3.64 -21.54
CA ARG A 765 -7.98 -3.75 -22.28
C ARG A 765 -7.95 -2.86 -23.52
N GLN A 766 -8.98 -2.94 -24.37
CA GLN A 766 -9.04 -2.16 -25.61
C GLN A 766 -9.18 -0.66 -25.35
N VAL A 767 -9.97 -0.27 -24.34
CA VAL A 767 -10.11 1.13 -23.91
C VAL A 767 -8.76 1.68 -23.45
N VAL A 768 -8.03 0.94 -22.60
CA VAL A 768 -6.71 1.38 -22.12
C VAL A 768 -5.68 1.44 -23.25
N GLU A 769 -5.60 0.43 -24.10
CA GLU A 769 -4.64 0.39 -25.22
C GLU A 769 -4.87 1.50 -26.26
N ARG A 770 -6.14 1.77 -26.60
CA ARG A 770 -6.49 2.74 -27.64
C ARG A 770 -6.64 4.16 -27.10
N GLY A 771 -7.19 4.30 -25.89
CA GLY A 771 -7.51 5.58 -25.27
C GLY A 771 -6.43 6.08 -24.31
N LEU A 772 -5.81 5.21 -23.52
CA LEU A 772 -4.97 5.61 -22.38
C LEU A 772 -3.53 5.09 -22.44
N PRO A 773 -2.81 5.14 -23.58
CA PRO A 773 -1.49 4.50 -23.71
C PRO A 773 -0.46 5.06 -22.71
N HIS A 774 -0.46 6.38 -22.48
CA HIS A 774 0.46 7.05 -21.56
C HIS A 774 0.10 6.86 -20.08
N LEU A 775 -1.16 6.53 -19.76
CA LEU A 775 -1.61 6.22 -18.40
C LEU A 775 -1.53 4.73 -18.08
N SER A 776 -1.52 3.87 -19.10
CA SER A 776 -1.55 2.42 -18.99
C SER A 776 -0.52 1.82 -18.02
N PRO A 777 0.74 2.32 -17.90
CA PRO A 777 1.71 1.75 -16.96
C PRO A 777 1.35 1.99 -15.48
N ARG A 778 0.40 2.89 -15.21
CA ARG A 778 -0.06 3.30 -13.87
C ARG A 778 -1.39 2.70 -13.48
N LEU A 779 -2.13 2.13 -14.44
CA LEU A 779 -3.41 1.48 -14.19
C LEU A 779 -3.16 0.08 -13.60
N ARG A 780 -3.80 -0.19 -12.45
CA ARG A 780 -3.48 -1.33 -11.59
C ARG A 780 -3.73 -2.66 -12.31
N LEU A 781 -4.92 -2.90 -12.84
CA LEU A 781 -5.33 -4.10 -13.55
C LEU A 781 -4.55 -4.26 -14.86
N TYR A 782 -4.39 -3.19 -15.64
CA TYR A 782 -3.60 -3.23 -16.88
C TYR A 782 -2.14 -3.61 -16.63
N SER A 783 -1.51 -3.09 -15.57
CA SER A 783 -0.12 -3.43 -15.20
C SER A 783 0.09 -4.90 -14.82
N LEU A 784 -0.97 -5.62 -14.49
CA LEU A 784 -0.95 -7.06 -14.21
C LEU A 784 -1.13 -7.91 -15.47
N MET A 785 -1.73 -7.36 -16.54
CA MET A 785 -2.10 -8.13 -17.74
C MET A 785 -0.90 -8.79 -18.45
N PRO A 786 -1.09 -9.98 -19.04
CA PRO A 786 -2.32 -10.79 -19.03
C PRO A 786 -2.63 -11.40 -17.65
N VAL A 787 -3.92 -11.55 -17.34
CA VAL A 787 -4.44 -12.10 -16.07
C VAL A 787 -5.57 -13.12 -16.28
N ASN A 788 -5.74 -14.01 -15.29
CA ASN A 788 -6.96 -14.79 -15.09
C ASN A 788 -7.77 -14.18 -13.94
N ILE A 789 -9.00 -13.73 -14.16
CA ILE A 789 -9.90 -13.35 -13.08
C ILE A 789 -10.47 -14.62 -12.44
N GLU A 790 -10.04 -14.91 -11.21
CA GLU A 790 -10.53 -16.04 -10.42
C GLU A 790 -11.43 -15.55 -9.29
N GLY A 791 -12.49 -16.28 -8.99
CA GLY A 791 -13.46 -15.84 -7.99
C GLY A 791 -14.62 -16.79 -7.78
N HIS A 792 -15.55 -16.34 -6.95
CA HIS A 792 -16.74 -17.08 -6.59
C HIS A 792 -18.00 -16.22 -6.71
N LEU A 793 -19.08 -16.84 -7.22
CA LEU A 793 -20.43 -16.31 -7.17
C LEU A 793 -21.18 -17.03 -6.05
N VAL A 794 -21.67 -16.25 -5.08
CA VAL A 794 -22.49 -16.74 -3.96
C VAL A 794 -23.94 -16.35 -4.21
N THR A 795 -24.79 -17.35 -4.38
CA THR A 795 -26.25 -17.17 -4.52
C THR A 795 -26.93 -17.55 -3.21
N PRO A 796 -27.61 -16.63 -2.51
CA PRO A 796 -28.27 -16.95 -1.25
C PRO A 796 -29.42 -17.95 -1.49
N LYS A 797 -29.51 -18.97 -0.63
CA LYS A 797 -30.51 -20.05 -0.74
C LYS A 797 -31.85 -19.59 -0.15
N GLY A 798 -32.91 -19.57 -0.96
CA GLY A 798 -34.30 -19.55 -0.46
C GLY A 798 -34.88 -18.19 -0.03
N GLU A 799 -34.24 -17.06 -0.33
CA GLU A 799 -34.71 -15.72 0.06
C GLU A 799 -34.99 -14.79 -1.12
N ASN A 800 -35.69 -13.69 -0.85
CA ASN A 800 -36.00 -12.64 -1.82
C ASN A 800 -34.71 -11.93 -2.27
N LEU A 801 -34.25 -12.20 -3.49
CA LEU A 801 -32.98 -11.70 -4.03
C LEU A 801 -32.92 -10.18 -4.24
N VAL A 802 -34.03 -9.46 -4.01
CA VAL A 802 -34.04 -7.99 -3.91
C VAL A 802 -33.44 -7.53 -2.57
N GLU A 803 -33.68 -8.27 -1.49
CA GLU A 803 -33.14 -7.96 -0.15
C GLU A 803 -31.75 -8.57 0.06
N ASN A 804 -31.45 -9.68 -0.62
CA ASN A 804 -30.17 -10.39 -0.53
C ASN A 804 -29.64 -10.76 -1.94
N PRO A 805 -29.06 -9.81 -2.69
CA PRO A 805 -28.58 -10.07 -4.05
C PRO A 805 -27.36 -11.00 -4.06
N PRO A 806 -27.11 -11.75 -5.16
CA PRO A 806 -25.90 -12.56 -5.29
C PRO A 806 -24.65 -11.70 -5.11
N VAL A 807 -23.63 -12.24 -4.45
CA VAL A 807 -22.36 -11.57 -4.19
C VAL A 807 -21.27 -12.24 -5.01
N ILE A 808 -20.42 -11.42 -5.63
CA ILE A 808 -19.26 -11.90 -6.39
C ILE A 808 -18.01 -11.44 -5.67
N SER A 809 -17.14 -12.39 -5.37
CA SER A 809 -15.79 -12.11 -4.87
C SER A 809 -14.77 -12.58 -5.90
N TRP A 810 -13.89 -11.69 -6.36
CA TRP A 810 -12.92 -12.00 -7.41
C TRP A 810 -11.59 -11.31 -7.18
N ARG A 811 -10.55 -11.84 -7.83
CA ARG A 811 -9.17 -11.34 -7.79
C ARG A 811 -8.41 -11.69 -9.08
N PRO A 812 -7.47 -10.84 -9.53
CA PRO A 812 -6.64 -11.13 -10.68
C PRO A 812 -5.48 -12.08 -10.32
N ARG A 813 -5.33 -13.15 -11.07
CA ARG A 813 -4.19 -14.07 -11.01
C ARG A 813 -3.26 -13.83 -12.19
N ILE A 814 -1.96 -13.77 -11.93
CA ILE A 814 -0.99 -13.48 -12.99
C ILE A 814 -0.76 -14.73 -13.83
N VAL A 815 -0.81 -14.58 -15.15
CA VAL A 815 -0.53 -15.65 -16.10
C VAL A 815 0.73 -15.35 -16.94
N PRO A 816 1.40 -16.39 -17.49
CA PRO A 816 2.59 -16.21 -18.32
C PRO A 816 2.36 -15.27 -19.51
N ILE A 817 3.41 -14.52 -19.89
CA ILE A 817 3.43 -13.68 -21.09
C ILE A 817 3.12 -14.57 -22.31
N GLY A 818 2.15 -14.15 -23.14
CA GLY A 818 1.69 -14.90 -24.32
C GLY A 818 0.42 -15.71 -24.12
N GLN A 819 -0.06 -15.87 -22.87
CA GLN A 819 -1.44 -16.29 -22.62
C GLN A 819 -2.38 -15.08 -22.72
N GLY A 820 -3.59 -15.30 -23.22
CA GLY A 820 -4.64 -14.28 -23.25
C GLY A 820 -5.25 -14.06 -21.86
N ASN A 821 -6.01 -12.98 -21.72
CA ASN A 821 -6.83 -12.74 -20.54
C ASN A 821 -7.96 -13.78 -20.44
N THR A 822 -8.20 -14.32 -19.25
CA THR A 822 -9.26 -15.33 -19.02
C THR A 822 -10.07 -15.04 -17.76
N VAL A 823 -11.21 -15.71 -17.62
CA VAL A 823 -12.08 -15.64 -16.44
C VAL A 823 -12.41 -17.05 -15.99
N SER A 824 -12.41 -17.29 -14.68
CA SER A 824 -12.63 -18.60 -14.05
C SER A 824 -13.40 -18.43 -12.73
N LEU A 825 -14.65 -18.00 -12.81
CA LEU A 825 -15.54 -17.90 -11.66
C LEU A 825 -16.21 -19.24 -11.36
N LYS A 826 -16.45 -19.54 -10.07
CA LYS A 826 -17.11 -20.78 -9.62
C LYS A 826 -18.28 -20.48 -8.67
N LEU A 827 -19.31 -21.31 -8.68
CA LEU A 827 -20.34 -21.25 -7.64
C LEU A 827 -19.75 -21.69 -6.29
N LYS A 828 -20.13 -20.99 -5.22
CA LYS A 828 -19.76 -21.35 -3.85
C LYS A 828 -21.00 -21.31 -2.96
N ASP A 829 -21.24 -22.39 -2.24
CA ASP A 829 -22.19 -22.41 -1.13
C ASP A 829 -21.57 -21.63 0.05
N ASP A 830 -22.38 -20.94 0.84
CA ASP A 830 -22.04 -20.00 1.94
C ASP A 830 -21.08 -20.54 3.04
N GLN A 831 -20.54 -21.77 2.90
CA GLN A 831 -19.76 -22.49 3.92
C GLN A 831 -18.35 -22.95 3.48
N GLY A 832 -17.83 -22.54 2.32
CA GLY A 832 -16.50 -22.98 1.88
C GLY A 832 -15.34 -22.16 2.48
N GLU A 833 -14.22 -22.82 2.81
CA GLU A 833 -12.96 -22.16 3.23
C GLU A 833 -12.52 -21.07 2.24
N THR A 834 -12.28 -19.88 2.75
CA THR A 834 -11.57 -18.80 2.06
C THR A 834 -10.08 -19.13 2.12
N VAL A 835 -9.42 -19.32 0.97
CA VAL A 835 -7.94 -19.29 0.94
C VAL A 835 -7.51 -17.99 1.62
N SER A 836 -6.64 -18.08 2.63
CA SER A 836 -6.14 -16.90 3.35
C SER A 836 -5.66 -15.86 2.34
N GLY A 837 -6.18 -14.63 2.42
CA GLY A 837 -5.80 -13.55 1.51
C GLY A 837 -4.28 -13.35 1.46
N GLU A 838 -3.63 -13.55 2.60
CA GLU A 838 -2.19 -13.43 2.77
C GLU A 838 -1.39 -14.40 1.89
N GLU A 839 -1.78 -15.68 1.85
CA GLU A 839 -1.10 -16.69 1.05
C GLU A 839 -1.24 -16.42 -0.45
N PHE A 840 -2.39 -15.89 -0.85
CA PHE A 840 -2.61 -15.44 -2.22
C PHE A 840 -1.70 -14.28 -2.60
N PHE A 841 -1.67 -13.21 -1.81
CA PHE A 841 -0.84 -12.03 -2.11
C PHE A 841 0.64 -12.39 -2.21
N ARG A 842 1.14 -13.20 -1.26
CA ARG A 842 2.52 -13.71 -1.31
C ARG A 842 2.81 -14.48 -2.59
N ARG A 843 1.97 -15.47 -2.92
CA ARG A 843 2.17 -16.33 -4.10
C ARG A 843 2.14 -15.53 -5.41
N GLU A 844 1.20 -14.61 -5.54
CA GLU A 844 1.07 -13.81 -6.76
C GLU A 844 2.18 -12.75 -6.87
N THR A 845 2.66 -12.17 -5.77
CA THR A 845 3.84 -11.27 -5.81
C THR A 845 5.09 -12.01 -6.27
N GLU A 846 5.32 -13.23 -5.82
CA GLU A 846 6.42 -14.08 -6.32
C GLU A 846 6.23 -14.45 -7.79
N ALA A 847 5.01 -14.79 -8.21
CA ALA A 847 4.69 -15.07 -9.60
C ALA A 847 4.94 -13.86 -10.50
N TYR A 848 4.54 -12.66 -10.05
CA TYR A 848 4.77 -11.41 -10.77
C TYR A 848 6.25 -11.19 -11.03
N ARG A 849 7.09 -11.22 -9.99
CA ARG A 849 8.53 -11.00 -10.13
C ARG A 849 9.18 -12.03 -11.03
N ARG A 850 8.75 -13.29 -10.93
CA ARG A 850 9.25 -14.37 -11.80
C ARG A 850 8.89 -14.15 -13.26
N ILE A 851 7.69 -13.65 -13.55
CA ILE A 851 7.17 -13.51 -14.91
C ILE A 851 7.59 -12.17 -15.55
N ARG A 852 7.61 -11.08 -14.78
CA ARG A 852 7.85 -9.71 -15.25
C ARG A 852 9.26 -9.19 -14.95
N GLY A 853 10.01 -9.86 -14.08
CA GLY A 853 11.36 -9.48 -13.65
C GLY A 853 11.36 -8.54 -12.44
N ASP A 854 12.48 -8.49 -11.71
CA ASP A 854 12.64 -7.66 -10.50
C ASP A 854 12.61 -6.15 -10.80
N GLU A 855 12.87 -5.75 -12.05
CA GLU A 855 12.80 -4.34 -12.47
C GLU A 855 11.36 -3.82 -12.59
N ALA A 856 10.36 -4.71 -12.72
CA ALA A 856 8.95 -4.36 -12.87
C ALA A 856 8.30 -3.80 -11.58
N GLY A 857 9.01 -3.84 -10.45
CA GLY A 857 8.51 -3.38 -9.15
C GLY A 857 7.54 -4.35 -8.50
N TYR A 858 6.72 -3.85 -7.57
CA TYR A 858 5.70 -4.65 -6.89
C TYR A 858 4.36 -4.62 -7.65
N PRO A 859 3.68 -5.77 -7.77
CA PRO A 859 2.35 -5.80 -8.38
C PRO A 859 1.33 -5.13 -7.49
N ARG A 860 0.43 -4.34 -8.09
CA ARG A 860 -0.72 -3.77 -7.40
C ARG A 860 -1.84 -4.82 -7.30
N LEU A 861 -1.66 -5.85 -6.49
CA LEU A 861 -2.65 -6.90 -6.28
C LEU A 861 -3.85 -6.38 -5.50
N PHE A 862 -5.03 -6.95 -5.74
CA PHE A 862 -6.26 -6.56 -5.05
C PHE A 862 -7.28 -7.70 -5.04
N SER A 863 -8.31 -7.58 -4.21
CA SER A 863 -9.47 -8.47 -4.18
C SER A 863 -10.72 -7.62 -4.03
N VAL A 864 -11.78 -7.95 -4.78
CA VAL A 864 -13.03 -7.19 -4.79
C VAL A 864 -14.19 -8.11 -4.43
N SER A 865 -15.09 -7.61 -3.59
CA SER A 865 -16.39 -8.23 -3.33
C SER A 865 -17.48 -7.22 -3.63
N ALA A 866 -18.37 -7.53 -4.57
CA ALA A 866 -19.43 -6.63 -5.04
C ALA A 866 -20.77 -7.36 -5.16
N ARG A 867 -21.87 -6.61 -5.07
CA ARG A 867 -23.20 -7.17 -5.32
C ARG A 867 -23.41 -7.29 -6.82
N ALA A 868 -23.76 -8.49 -7.28
CA ALA A 868 -24.08 -8.75 -8.69
C ALA A 868 -25.18 -7.82 -9.22
N SER A 869 -26.12 -7.41 -8.38
CA SER A 869 -27.20 -6.49 -8.78
C SER A 869 -26.71 -5.14 -9.33
N GLU A 870 -25.49 -4.71 -9.03
CA GLU A 870 -24.95 -3.41 -9.45
C GLU A 870 -24.71 -3.31 -10.96
N PHE A 871 -24.59 -4.43 -11.67
CA PHE A 871 -24.33 -4.42 -13.12
C PHE A 871 -25.10 -5.49 -13.90
N PHE A 872 -25.60 -6.56 -13.28
CA PHE A 872 -26.26 -7.65 -14.02
C PHE A 872 -27.56 -7.27 -14.73
N PHE A 873 -28.26 -6.26 -14.23
CA PHE A 873 -29.56 -5.86 -14.77
C PHE A 873 -29.47 -4.74 -15.81
N GLU A 874 -28.26 -4.26 -16.03
CA GLU A 874 -28.01 -3.16 -16.94
C GLU A 874 -28.03 -3.63 -18.39
N LYS A 875 -28.27 -2.70 -19.32
CA LYS A 875 -28.29 -3.00 -20.77
C LYS A 875 -26.88 -3.17 -21.36
N ARG A 876 -25.86 -2.76 -20.60
CA ARG A 876 -24.43 -2.76 -20.97
C ARG A 876 -23.56 -3.25 -19.78
N PRO A 877 -23.83 -4.44 -19.23
CA PRO A 877 -23.22 -4.93 -18.00
C PRO A 877 -21.69 -4.99 -18.06
N ALA A 878 -21.11 -5.37 -19.20
CA ALA A 878 -19.66 -5.49 -19.34
C ALA A 878 -18.98 -4.12 -19.44
N SER A 879 -19.58 -3.16 -20.16
CA SER A 879 -19.09 -1.78 -20.25
C SER A 879 -19.13 -1.09 -18.90
N ILE A 880 -20.23 -1.24 -18.14
CA ILE A 880 -20.35 -0.64 -16.80
C ILE A 880 -19.28 -1.22 -15.87
N LEU A 881 -19.07 -2.53 -15.90
CA LEU A 881 -18.06 -3.18 -15.07
C LEU A 881 -16.63 -2.78 -15.47
N ALA A 882 -16.33 -2.71 -16.78
CA ALA A 882 -15.02 -2.30 -17.26
C ALA A 882 -14.71 -0.82 -16.92
N LEU A 883 -15.70 0.05 -17.08
CA LEU A 883 -15.55 1.48 -16.81
C LEU A 883 -15.58 1.79 -15.31
N SER A 884 -16.22 0.97 -14.47
CA SER A 884 -16.09 1.11 -13.01
C SER A 884 -14.67 0.78 -12.56
N TRP A 885 -14.06 -0.29 -13.09
CA TRP A 885 -12.64 -0.59 -12.82
C TRP A 885 -11.73 0.56 -13.25
N LEU A 886 -11.95 1.11 -14.45
CA LEU A 886 -11.16 2.24 -14.93
C LEU A 886 -11.39 3.50 -14.09
N LYS A 887 -12.64 3.78 -13.69
CA LYS A 887 -12.98 4.92 -12.84
C LYS A 887 -12.24 4.84 -11.52
N ASP A 888 -12.29 3.69 -10.84
CA ASP A 888 -11.58 3.48 -9.58
C ASP A 888 -10.08 3.71 -9.72
N GLU A 889 -9.45 3.26 -10.81
CA GLU A 889 -8.02 3.47 -11.04
C GLU A 889 -7.66 4.90 -11.45
N LEU A 890 -8.55 5.62 -12.12
CA LEU A 890 -8.37 7.04 -12.43
C LEU A 890 -8.52 7.91 -11.18
N LYS A 891 -9.31 7.49 -10.17
CA LYS A 891 -9.33 8.13 -8.84
C LYS A 891 -7.96 8.04 -8.16
N ASP A 892 -7.28 6.90 -8.24
CA ASP A 892 -5.91 6.73 -7.71
C ASP A 892 -4.90 7.72 -8.34
N LEU A 893 -5.20 8.25 -9.53
CA LEU A 893 -4.38 9.22 -10.27
C LEU A 893 -4.93 10.65 -10.21
N ASP A 894 -5.95 10.91 -9.39
CA ASP A 894 -6.67 12.18 -9.27
C ASP A 894 -7.29 12.67 -10.60
N PHE A 895 -7.62 11.75 -11.52
CA PHE A 895 -8.31 12.05 -12.80
C PHE A 895 -9.82 11.83 -12.74
N SER A 896 -10.35 11.33 -11.63
CA SER A 896 -11.77 11.07 -11.40
C SER A 896 -12.09 11.23 -9.90
N LYS A 897 -13.35 11.51 -9.57
CA LYS A 897 -13.85 11.59 -8.18
C LYS A 897 -14.54 10.31 -7.71
#